data_AF-A0AB40AQE1-F1
#
_entry.id   AF-A0AB40AQE1-F1
#
_cell.length_a   1.000
_cell.length_b   1.000
_cell.length_c   1.000
_cell.angle_alpha   90.00
_cell.angle_beta   90.00
_cell.angle_gamma   90.00
#
_symmetry.space_group_name_H-M   'P 1'
#
loop_
_entity.id
_entity.type
_entity.pdbx_description
1 polymer ?
#
loop_
_entity_poly.entity_id
_entity_poly.type
_entity_poly.pdbx_seq_one_letter_code
_entity_poly.pdbx_strand_id
1 'polypeptide(L)'
;MIIPGVNGPGNDIDIYLQPLIKELKQLWVGLQTYDASRKQNFNLRAALMWRINDFPAYAILSGWRTKGKYACPCCAAKTASRWLSNGQKFCYMGHRRWLAKDHPYRLQKHLFDGTLELREAPLSTSGSNILLMLNDVQYSYGKRIKQRLRKSKASSSSKKRQRQESNFQEDSVMDKEEDESQEADLWKKRSIFFDLPYWEHLLMRHNLDVMHIEKNVCENIIGTLLNVDGKSKDNLKARLDLVDMGIRHVLHPEYLPNGRTRLPPAIYSMTKGEKDVFCQVSKNIKVPDGYSSNISRCVNQKERKLHSLKSHDHHILLHDLLPIALRLSSSKQVMCSISELCNIFKILCGKVLNVEELDKLQYRASMVLCQLEKIFPPSFFTIMVHLLIHLPLQAKLGGPVHYQWMYPIERFLLKLKNYVRNKRYPEGSIVEGYLAEECVTFCSRYLEDVETIFDKPSRNLGEVHDEALGGTYLFHSHGQPIRQFEITELDAKSLAQAHRYVLLHHDVTVTLQSEYKNILRQQMRARRSTARDVDMQFTKTFHEWLAEVVSRGRNVTEEVRFLAQGPNRIVKRYKGYIINGFRFHTKSRERLRRTQNSGCVVTSSTADVTNSRGIKKDKYGFTMVNFSRLIHTGANVIDEPYVFSSQVKQVFYSKDLTESGWYVVIRNHAREVYDMGDESTESGPRTDCFPTSSEGILSSNDDEQWVHEDANEDVYAA
;
A
#
# COMPACT_ATOMS: atom_id res chain seq x y z
N MET A 1 14.02 -19.48 9.12
CA MET A 1 14.34 -20.91 8.91
C MET A 1 13.09 -21.63 8.45
N ILE A 2 13.21 -22.46 7.41
CA ILE A 2 12.09 -23.20 6.82
C ILE A 2 11.50 -24.19 7.84
N ILE A 3 12.35 -24.75 8.70
CA ILE A 3 11.94 -25.55 9.86
C ILE A 3 12.85 -25.21 11.04
N PRO A 4 12.43 -24.31 11.95
CA PRO A 4 13.12 -24.21 13.23
C PRO A 4 12.82 -25.49 14.02
N GLY A 5 13.81 -26.37 14.15
CA GLY A 5 13.75 -27.42 15.16
C GLY A 5 13.65 -26.82 16.57
N VAL A 6 13.41 -27.65 17.58
CA VAL A 6 13.37 -27.24 19.00
C VAL A 6 14.64 -26.47 19.41
N ASN A 7 15.74 -26.70 18.69
CA ASN A 7 17.03 -26.04 18.83
C ASN A 7 17.38 -25.18 17.61
N GLY A 8 16.57 -24.16 17.30
CA GLY A 8 17.02 -23.13 16.37
C GLY A 8 18.37 -22.53 16.79
N PRO A 9 19.22 -22.10 15.85
CA PRO A 9 20.63 -21.79 16.11
C PRO A 9 20.78 -20.55 16.99
N GLY A 10 19.79 -19.64 17.01
CA GLY A 10 19.89 -18.42 17.80
C GLY A 10 21.17 -17.67 17.46
N ASN A 11 22.01 -17.39 18.45
CA ASN A 11 23.30 -16.73 18.23
C ASN A 11 24.28 -17.54 17.37
N ASP A 12 24.14 -18.88 17.32
CA ASP A 12 24.98 -19.79 16.52
C ASP A 12 24.76 -19.64 15.02
N ILE A 13 23.76 -18.85 14.59
CA ILE A 13 23.52 -18.61 13.17
C ILE A 13 24.77 -18.12 12.43
N ASP A 14 25.66 -17.41 13.13
CA ASP A 14 26.90 -16.89 12.55
C ASP A 14 27.86 -18.01 12.13
N ILE A 15 27.85 -19.15 12.84
CA ILE A 15 28.64 -20.35 12.47
C ILE A 15 28.14 -20.88 11.13
N TYR A 16 26.82 -20.99 10.96
CA TYR A 16 26.20 -21.46 9.71
C TYR A 16 26.43 -20.50 8.53
N LEU A 17 26.71 -19.22 8.81
CA LEU A 17 26.95 -18.20 7.79
C LEU A 17 28.43 -18.07 7.40
N GLN A 18 29.36 -18.75 8.09
CA GLN A 18 30.80 -18.70 7.75
C GLN A 18 31.10 -19.05 6.29
N PRO A 19 30.50 -20.11 5.68
CA PRO A 19 30.73 -20.41 4.27
C PRO A 19 30.32 -19.26 3.34
N LEU A 20 29.14 -18.67 3.59
CA LEU A 20 28.64 -17.52 2.83
C LEU A 20 29.59 -16.31 2.96
N ILE A 21 30.06 -16.02 4.17
CA ILE A 21 31.00 -14.91 4.40
C ILE A 21 32.33 -15.14 3.68
N LYS A 22 32.82 -16.39 3.65
CA LYS A 22 34.03 -16.76 2.91
C LYS A 22 33.86 -16.52 1.40
N GLU A 23 32.74 -16.97 0.81
CA GLU A 23 32.43 -16.77 -0.61
C GLU A 23 32.27 -15.29 -0.95
N LEU A 24 31.57 -14.52 -0.11
CA LEU A 24 31.42 -13.07 -0.31
C LEU A 24 32.77 -12.32 -0.25
N LYS A 25 33.71 -12.75 0.59
CA LYS A 25 35.08 -12.20 0.60
C LYS A 25 35.83 -12.50 -0.70
N GLN A 26 35.69 -13.71 -1.24
CA GLN A 26 36.28 -14.07 -2.53
C GLN A 26 35.70 -13.24 -3.66
N LEU A 27 34.37 -13.12 -3.70
CA LEU A 27 33.66 -12.31 -4.69
C LEU A 27 33.98 -10.82 -4.57
N TRP A 28 34.27 -10.31 -3.38
CA TRP A 28 34.69 -8.91 -3.22
C TRP A 28 36.03 -8.61 -3.92
N VAL A 29 37.00 -9.52 -3.80
CA VAL A 29 38.28 -9.43 -4.52
C VAL A 29 38.06 -9.61 -6.02
N GLY A 30 37.24 -10.59 -6.37
CA GLY A 30 36.80 -10.93 -7.71
C GLY A 30 37.16 -12.37 -8.09
N LEU A 31 36.31 -12.99 -8.89
CA LEU A 31 36.49 -14.35 -9.39
C LEU A 31 36.37 -14.37 -10.92
N GLN A 32 37.34 -15.01 -11.57
CA GLN A 32 37.29 -15.22 -13.02
C GLN A 32 36.08 -16.07 -13.37
N THR A 33 35.13 -15.48 -14.09
CA THR A 33 33.85 -16.08 -14.44
C THR A 33 33.64 -15.98 -15.94
N TYR A 34 33.16 -17.05 -16.56
CA TYR A 34 32.86 -17.08 -17.98
C TYR A 34 31.49 -16.47 -18.26
N ASP A 35 31.45 -15.41 -19.05
CA ASP A 35 30.21 -14.84 -19.58
C ASP A 35 29.79 -15.64 -20.82
N ALA A 36 28.70 -16.41 -20.70
CA ALA A 36 28.18 -17.23 -21.80
C ALA A 36 27.66 -16.41 -22.99
N SER A 37 27.19 -15.17 -22.75
CA SER A 37 26.67 -14.28 -23.80
C SER A 37 27.83 -13.67 -24.60
N ARG A 38 28.84 -13.15 -23.89
CA ARG A 38 30.00 -12.49 -24.51
C ARG A 38 31.12 -13.47 -24.88
N LYS A 39 31.00 -14.74 -24.50
CA LYS A 39 31.97 -15.83 -24.72
C LYS A 39 33.38 -15.47 -24.24
N GLN A 40 33.49 -14.74 -23.13
CA GLN A 40 34.76 -14.28 -22.57
C GLN A 40 34.74 -14.34 -21.05
N ASN A 41 35.91 -14.48 -20.44
CA ASN A 41 36.04 -14.37 -18.99
C ASN A 41 35.99 -12.90 -18.56
N PHE A 42 35.33 -12.64 -17.45
CA PHE A 42 35.37 -11.36 -16.76
C PHE A 42 35.61 -11.58 -15.27
N ASN A 43 36.12 -10.54 -14.60
CA ASN A 43 36.30 -10.58 -13.16
C ASN A 43 34.98 -10.23 -12.48
N LEU A 44 34.21 -11.25 -12.08
CA LEU A 44 32.95 -11.06 -11.38
C LEU A 44 33.22 -10.60 -9.95
N ARG A 45 32.60 -9.48 -9.57
CA ARG A 45 32.56 -9.02 -8.19
C ARG A 45 31.14 -8.97 -7.65
N ALA A 46 30.97 -9.29 -6.38
CA ALA A 46 29.69 -9.17 -5.69
C ALA A 46 29.86 -8.63 -4.27
N ALA A 47 28.85 -7.90 -3.81
CA ALA A 47 28.77 -7.40 -2.45
C ALA A 47 27.35 -7.55 -1.91
N LEU A 48 27.24 -7.96 -0.66
CA LEU A 48 25.98 -7.96 0.09
C LEU A 48 25.63 -6.52 0.50
N MET A 49 24.61 -5.93 -0.12
CA MET A 49 24.21 -4.53 0.13
C MET A 49 23.48 -4.34 1.47
N TRP A 50 22.51 -5.20 1.80
CA TRP A 50 21.74 -5.15 3.03
C TRP A 50 20.99 -6.46 3.27
N ARG A 51 20.33 -6.57 4.43
CA ARG A 51 19.47 -7.72 4.78
C ARG A 51 18.11 -7.25 5.27
N ILE A 52 17.05 -7.99 4.95
CA ILE A 52 15.69 -7.74 5.45
C ILE A 52 15.31 -8.90 6.36
N ASN A 53 14.87 -8.60 7.57
CA ASN A 53 14.55 -9.60 8.58
C ASN A 53 13.35 -9.15 9.40
N ASP A 54 12.56 -10.11 9.87
CA ASP A 54 11.61 -9.82 10.95
C ASP A 54 12.38 -9.33 12.20
N PHE A 55 11.71 -8.59 13.08
CA PHE A 55 12.39 -7.93 14.20
C PHE A 55 13.08 -8.90 15.20
N PRO A 56 12.56 -10.12 15.43
CA PRO A 56 13.30 -11.15 16.15
C PRO A 56 14.56 -11.65 15.44
N ALA A 57 14.51 -11.98 14.14
CA ALA A 57 15.68 -12.41 13.39
C ALA A 57 16.69 -11.27 13.20
N TYR A 58 16.23 -10.02 13.09
CA TYR A 58 17.07 -8.83 13.12
C TYR A 58 17.96 -8.86 14.36
N ALA A 59 17.40 -9.13 15.54
CA ALA A 59 18.14 -9.19 16.81
C ALA A 59 19.27 -10.23 16.75
N ILE A 60 18.92 -11.43 16.27
CA ILE A 60 19.83 -12.56 16.17
C ILE A 60 20.96 -12.29 15.16
N LEU A 61 20.63 -11.67 14.02
CA LEU A 61 21.56 -11.50 12.91
C LEU A 61 22.43 -10.24 13.01
N SER A 62 21.92 -9.18 13.63
CA SER A 62 22.68 -7.95 13.88
C SER A 62 23.46 -8.02 15.20
N GLY A 63 23.00 -8.81 16.17
CA GLY A 63 23.46 -8.75 17.56
C GLY A 63 22.80 -7.62 18.36
N TRP A 64 21.97 -6.77 17.73
CA TRP A 64 21.29 -5.67 18.40
C TRP A 64 20.15 -6.17 19.31
N ARG A 65 19.98 -5.53 20.47
CA ARG A 65 18.84 -5.80 21.35
C ARG A 65 17.56 -5.15 20.80
N THR A 66 16.65 -5.95 20.25
CA THR A 66 15.36 -5.47 19.70
C THR A 66 14.19 -5.47 20.71
N LYS A 67 14.50 -5.53 22.01
CA LYS A 67 13.52 -5.50 23.11
C LYS A 67 14.00 -4.62 24.26
N GLY A 68 13.07 -3.97 24.95
CA GLY A 68 13.38 -3.16 26.12
C GLY A 68 13.71 -1.72 25.77
N LYS A 69 14.43 -1.02 26.66
CA LYS A 69 14.71 0.41 26.57
C LYS A 69 15.31 0.86 25.23
N TYR A 70 16.20 0.06 24.65
CA TYR A 70 16.98 0.38 23.45
C TYR A 70 16.55 -0.39 22.20
N ALA A 71 15.28 -0.79 22.11
CA ALA A 71 14.82 -1.67 21.04
C ALA A 71 15.00 -1.11 19.62
N CYS A 72 15.01 0.21 19.43
CA CYS A 72 15.13 0.82 18.11
C CYS A 72 16.60 0.83 17.64
N PRO A 73 16.97 0.09 16.58
CA PRO A 73 18.34 0.07 16.08
C PRO A 73 18.76 1.40 15.42
N CYS A 74 17.79 2.20 14.95
CA CYS A 74 18.06 3.47 14.31
C CYS A 74 18.34 4.58 15.35
N CYS A 75 17.59 4.60 16.45
CA CYS A 75 17.79 5.55 17.54
C CYS A 75 18.89 5.12 18.53
N ALA A 76 19.22 3.83 18.56
CA ALA A 76 20.23 3.24 19.43
C ALA A 76 20.04 3.63 20.91
N ALA A 77 21.11 4.02 21.61
CA ALA A 77 21.07 4.48 23.00
C ALA A 77 20.14 5.69 23.21
N LYS A 78 19.86 6.48 22.15
CA LYS A 78 18.98 7.64 22.18
C LYS A 78 17.49 7.29 21.97
N THR A 79 17.14 6.00 21.94
CA THR A 79 15.74 5.54 21.85
C THR A 79 14.90 6.16 22.98
N ALA A 80 13.86 6.91 22.62
CA ALA A 80 12.93 7.50 23.60
C ALA A 80 11.90 6.46 24.04
N SER A 81 12.25 5.67 25.04
CA SER A 81 11.36 4.65 25.62
C SER A 81 10.97 4.99 27.06
N ARG A 82 9.79 4.52 27.47
CA ARG A 82 9.30 4.61 28.85
C ARG A 82 8.69 3.27 29.27
N TRP A 83 9.01 2.83 30.48
CA TRP A 83 8.37 1.65 31.07
C TRP A 83 6.96 2.02 31.57
N LEU A 84 5.97 1.21 31.20
CA LEU A 84 4.60 1.33 31.69
C LEU A 84 4.41 0.32 32.82
N SER A 85 4.27 0.80 34.05
CA SER A 85 4.26 -0.03 35.27
C SER A 85 3.09 -1.01 35.32
N ASN A 86 1.88 -0.57 34.95
CA ASN A 86 0.69 -1.43 34.93
C ASN A 86 0.66 -2.29 33.67
N GLY A 87 1.02 -1.71 32.53
CA GLY A 87 1.10 -2.39 31.25
C GLY A 87 2.22 -3.43 31.15
N GLN A 88 3.23 -3.35 32.03
CA GLN A 88 4.44 -4.18 32.08
C GLN A 88 5.17 -4.28 30.73
N LYS A 89 5.33 -3.13 30.07
CA LYS A 89 5.99 -3.05 28.77
C LYS A 89 6.59 -1.68 28.53
N PHE A 90 7.55 -1.62 27.61
CA PHE A 90 8.04 -0.35 27.08
C PHE A 90 7.10 0.21 26.00
N CYS A 91 6.84 1.52 26.07
CA CYS A 91 6.35 2.31 24.94
C CYS A 91 7.47 3.21 24.38
N TYR A 92 7.31 3.66 23.14
CA TYR A 92 8.30 4.40 22.37
C TYR A 92 7.66 5.68 21.81
N MET A 93 7.72 6.75 22.59
CA MET A 93 7.10 8.05 22.29
C MET A 93 8.19 9.08 21.94
N GLY A 94 7.90 10.38 22.11
CA GLY A 94 8.91 11.42 21.93
C GLY A 94 9.22 11.65 20.46
N HIS A 95 8.21 11.65 19.60
CA HIS A 95 8.38 11.95 18.17
C HIS A 95 8.55 13.45 17.90
N ARG A 96 8.26 14.29 18.91
CA ARG A 96 8.38 15.76 18.84
C ARG A 96 9.80 16.26 18.54
N ARG A 97 10.83 15.49 18.88
CA ARG A 97 12.25 15.80 18.55
C ARG A 97 12.60 15.72 17.06
N TRP A 98 11.72 15.18 16.21
CA TRP A 98 11.87 15.26 14.74
C TRP A 98 11.25 16.53 14.14
N LEU A 99 10.51 17.32 14.93
CA LEU A 99 9.99 18.62 14.51
C LEU A 99 11.06 19.70 14.67
N ALA A 100 10.88 20.85 14.00
CA ALA A 100 11.75 22.02 14.18
C ALA A 100 11.81 22.46 15.66
N LYS A 101 12.93 23.06 16.08
CA LYS A 101 13.19 23.44 17.48
C LYS A 101 12.15 24.41 18.06
N ASP A 102 11.66 25.31 17.22
CA ASP A 102 10.64 26.32 17.49
C ASP A 102 9.20 25.81 17.31
N HIS A 103 9.02 24.55 16.89
CA HIS A 103 7.69 24.02 16.63
C HIS A 103 6.85 23.95 17.92
N PRO A 104 5.60 24.48 17.94
CA PRO A 104 4.79 24.59 19.15
C PRO A 104 4.61 23.29 19.94
N TYR A 105 4.54 22.13 19.26
CA TYR A 105 4.34 20.84 19.92
C TYR A 105 5.46 20.48 20.89
N ARG A 106 6.69 20.94 20.67
CA ARG A 106 7.81 20.75 21.58
C ARG A 106 7.57 21.38 22.95
N LEU A 107 6.76 22.45 23.02
CA LEU A 107 6.46 23.20 24.24
C LEU A 107 5.13 22.78 24.91
N GLN A 108 4.23 22.11 24.18
CA GLN A 108 2.88 21.76 24.65
C GLN A 108 2.82 20.55 25.60
N LYS A 109 3.57 20.55 26.71
CA LYS A 109 3.68 19.40 27.63
C LYS A 109 2.35 18.78 28.08
N HIS A 110 1.31 19.60 28.25
CA HIS A 110 -0.02 19.19 28.72
C HIS A 110 -0.82 18.34 27.72
N LEU A 111 -0.46 18.37 26.42
CA LEU A 111 -1.12 17.56 25.39
C LEU A 111 -0.43 16.21 25.14
N PHE A 112 0.77 16.02 25.69
CA PHE A 112 1.63 14.86 25.44
C PHE A 112 1.90 14.09 26.74
N ASP A 113 3.17 13.83 27.06
CA ASP A 113 3.62 12.97 28.15
C ASP A 113 4.00 13.73 29.42
N GLY A 114 3.57 14.99 29.54
CA GLY A 114 3.88 15.87 30.68
C GLY A 114 5.23 16.59 30.58
N THR A 115 6.02 16.34 29.52
CA THR A 115 7.39 16.89 29.38
C THR A 115 7.53 17.92 28.25
N LEU A 116 8.51 18.82 28.39
CA LEU A 116 9.03 19.66 27.31
C LEU A 116 10.01 18.85 26.48
N GLU A 117 10.00 19.03 25.16
CA GLU A 117 10.94 18.35 24.26
C GLU A 117 11.97 19.34 23.69
N LEU A 118 13.17 19.35 24.29
CA LEU A 118 14.30 20.19 23.85
C LEU A 118 15.39 19.38 23.13
N ARG A 119 15.24 18.05 23.07
CA ARG A 119 16.27 17.17 22.49
C ARG A 119 16.22 17.19 20.97
N GLU A 120 17.35 16.91 20.36
CA GLU A 120 17.46 16.72 18.92
C GLU A 120 17.01 15.33 18.49
N ALA A 121 16.61 15.21 17.22
CA ALA A 121 16.39 13.92 16.59
C ALA A 121 17.68 13.08 16.67
N PRO A 122 17.59 11.79 17.03
CA PRO A 122 18.75 10.92 17.05
C PRO A 122 19.28 10.70 15.62
N LEU A 123 20.59 10.79 15.47
CA LEU A 123 21.29 10.38 14.26
C LEU A 123 21.61 8.89 14.33
N SER A 124 21.47 8.21 13.19
CA SER A 124 21.88 6.81 13.05
C SER A 124 23.38 6.66 13.29
N THR A 125 23.78 5.67 14.08
CA THR A 125 25.20 5.37 14.32
C THR A 125 25.87 4.87 13.04
N SER A 126 27.02 5.45 12.68
CA SER A 126 27.83 5.01 11.55
C SER A 126 28.32 3.57 11.75
N GLY A 127 28.61 2.84 10.67
CA GLY A 127 29.07 1.47 10.79
C GLY A 127 30.43 1.36 11.47
N SER A 128 31.34 2.32 11.25
CA SER A 128 32.63 2.39 11.97
C SER A 128 32.46 2.65 13.46
N ASN A 129 31.53 3.53 13.88
CA ASN A 129 31.23 3.71 15.30
C ASN A 129 30.62 2.44 15.90
N ILE A 130 29.75 1.73 15.17
CA ILE A 130 29.25 0.42 15.61
C ILE A 130 30.40 -0.58 15.75
N LEU A 131 31.32 -0.64 14.78
CA LEU A 131 32.45 -1.56 14.84
C LEU A 131 33.33 -1.27 16.07
N LEU A 132 33.57 0.01 16.38
CA LEU A 132 34.25 0.42 17.62
C LEU A 132 33.50 -0.05 18.87
N MET A 133 32.18 0.16 18.94
CA MET A 133 31.35 -0.31 20.06
C MET A 133 31.37 -1.85 20.22
N LEU A 134 31.67 -2.59 19.15
CA LEU A 134 31.70 -4.05 19.15
C LEU A 134 33.04 -4.64 19.60
N ASN A 135 34.13 -3.85 19.67
CA ASN A 135 35.46 -4.35 20.03
C ASN A 135 35.51 -4.94 21.44
N ASP A 136 34.75 -4.36 22.37
CA ASP A 136 34.72 -4.77 23.78
C ASP A 136 33.58 -5.78 24.09
N VAL A 137 32.81 -6.19 23.09
CA VAL A 137 31.66 -7.09 23.29
C VAL A 137 32.11 -8.54 23.40
N GLN A 138 32.17 -9.02 24.64
CA GLN A 138 32.39 -10.43 24.94
C GLN A 138 31.13 -11.25 24.67
N TYR A 139 31.22 -12.30 23.85
CA TYR A 139 30.09 -13.19 23.58
C TYR A 139 30.52 -14.66 23.47
N SER A 140 29.60 -15.56 23.80
CA SER A 140 29.80 -17.02 23.70
C SER A 140 28.84 -17.61 22.68
N TYR A 141 29.32 -18.52 21.84
CA TYR A 141 28.46 -19.36 21.00
C TYR A 141 27.62 -20.31 21.89
N GLY A 142 26.39 -20.59 21.48
CA GLY A 142 25.46 -21.52 22.11
C GLY A 142 24.33 -20.86 22.90
N LYS A 143 23.27 -21.63 23.18
CA LYS A 143 22.32 -21.31 24.26
C LYS A 143 23.04 -21.53 25.60
N ARG A 144 23.11 -20.52 26.48
CA ARG A 144 23.62 -20.71 27.85
C ARG A 144 22.83 -21.83 28.53
N ILE A 145 23.46 -22.98 28.77
CA ILE A 145 22.90 -24.04 29.60
C ILE A 145 22.84 -23.48 31.02
N LYS A 146 21.65 -23.08 31.50
CA LYS A 146 21.45 -22.83 32.93
C LYS A 146 21.75 -24.14 33.64
N GLN A 147 22.94 -24.28 34.24
CA GLN A 147 23.23 -25.37 35.15
C GLN A 147 22.22 -25.27 36.29
N ARG A 148 21.20 -26.15 36.27
CA ARG A 148 20.34 -26.36 37.43
C ARG A 148 21.22 -26.92 38.54
N LEU A 149 21.67 -26.04 39.44
CA LEU A 149 22.13 -26.45 40.76
C LEU A 149 20.98 -27.25 41.40
N ARG A 150 21.14 -28.58 41.43
CA ARG A 150 20.25 -29.50 42.15
C ARG A 150 20.31 -29.16 43.63
N LYS A 151 19.37 -28.36 44.13
CA LYS A 151 18.96 -28.45 45.53
C LYS A 151 17.89 -29.53 45.63
N SER A 152 18.28 -30.66 46.22
CA SER A 152 17.41 -31.74 46.62
C SER A 152 16.33 -31.25 47.60
N LYS A 153 15.06 -31.60 47.36
CA LYS A 153 14.14 -32.08 48.40
C LYS A 153 12.87 -32.70 47.80
N ALA A 154 12.70 -33.97 48.16
CA ALA A 154 11.50 -34.78 48.36
C ALA A 154 10.22 -34.55 47.52
N SER A 155 9.88 -35.61 46.78
CA SER A 155 8.56 -36.20 46.47
C SER A 155 7.28 -35.53 47.01
N SER A 156 6.34 -35.25 46.11
CA SER A 156 5.09 -36.02 46.03
C SER A 156 4.40 -35.79 44.68
N SER A 157 3.74 -36.86 44.22
CA SER A 157 3.20 -37.06 42.88
C SER A 157 1.75 -36.59 42.75
N SER A 158 1.42 -35.87 41.67
CA SER A 158 0.14 -36.04 40.95
C SER A 158 0.26 -35.55 39.51
N LYS A 159 0.14 -36.45 38.53
CA LYS A 159 0.11 -36.15 37.10
C LYS A 159 -1.24 -35.52 36.73
N LYS A 160 -1.23 -34.37 36.07
CA LYS A 160 -2.30 -33.97 35.13
C LYS A 160 -1.67 -33.32 33.90
N ARG A 161 -1.90 -33.93 32.74
CA ARG A 161 -1.39 -33.53 31.41
C ARG A 161 -1.82 -32.10 31.08
N GLN A 162 -0.87 -31.25 30.74
CA GLN A 162 -1.11 -29.95 30.11
C GLN A 162 -0.35 -29.87 28.78
N ARG A 163 -1.08 -29.41 27.77
CA ARG A 163 -0.69 -29.23 26.37
C ARG A 163 0.44 -28.19 26.29
N GLN A 164 1.60 -28.57 25.74
CA GLN A 164 2.76 -27.68 25.59
C GLN A 164 2.47 -26.60 24.55
N GLU A 165 2.20 -25.39 25.02
CA GLU A 165 2.44 -24.16 24.26
C GLU A 165 3.94 -23.85 24.29
N SER A 166 4.46 -23.41 23.15
CA SER A 166 5.86 -23.03 22.95
C SER A 166 6.19 -21.76 23.75
N ASN A 167 6.60 -21.94 25.01
CA ASN A 167 7.11 -20.87 25.87
C ASN A 167 8.50 -20.42 25.40
N PHE A 168 8.55 -19.29 24.68
CA PHE A 168 9.69 -18.37 24.79
C PHE A 168 9.48 -17.56 26.07
N GLN A 169 9.99 -18.10 27.18
CA GLN A 169 9.79 -17.53 28.51
C GLN A 169 10.63 -16.25 28.70
N GLU A 170 9.98 -15.26 29.30
CA GLU A 170 10.47 -13.94 29.67
C GLU A 170 11.71 -14.01 30.57
N ASP A 171 12.79 -13.35 30.17
CA ASP A 171 13.82 -12.92 31.13
C ASP A 171 13.32 -11.62 31.78
N SER A 172 12.64 -11.76 32.91
CA SER A 172 12.41 -10.68 33.86
C SER A 172 13.69 -10.45 34.67
N VAL A 173 14.47 -9.46 34.26
CA VAL A 173 15.46 -8.84 35.15
C VAL A 173 14.87 -7.49 35.54
N MET A 174 14.64 -7.33 36.85
CA MET A 174 14.34 -6.04 37.46
C MET A 174 15.59 -5.18 37.37
N ASP A 175 15.59 -4.17 36.51
CA ASP A 175 16.60 -3.12 36.53
C ASP A 175 16.15 -2.08 37.55
N LYS A 176 16.74 -2.14 38.76
CA LYS A 176 16.79 -0.99 39.66
C LYS A 176 17.83 -0.01 39.12
N GLU A 177 17.55 1.27 39.31
CA GLU A 177 18.38 2.42 38.95
C GLU A 177 19.84 2.23 39.37
N GLU A 178 20.76 2.40 38.44
CA GLU A 178 22.09 3.00 38.65
C GLU A 178 22.75 3.31 37.30
N ASP A 179 23.44 4.45 37.29
CA ASP A 179 23.94 5.20 36.15
C ASP A 179 25.31 4.71 35.63
N GLU A 180 25.63 5.17 34.42
CA GLU A 180 26.98 5.32 33.83
C GLU A 180 27.80 4.11 33.31
N SER A 181 27.39 2.84 33.45
CA SER A 181 28.11 1.69 32.83
C SER A 181 27.39 0.98 31.65
N GLN A 182 26.42 1.64 31.00
CA GLN A 182 25.38 0.96 30.19
C GLN A 182 25.69 0.70 28.69
N GLU A 183 26.76 1.22 28.09
CA GLU A 183 27.03 0.97 26.66
C GLU A 183 27.39 -0.49 26.33
N ALA A 184 27.98 -1.21 27.29
CA ALA A 184 28.35 -2.62 27.15
C ALA A 184 27.15 -3.58 27.01
N ASP A 185 25.91 -3.14 27.34
CA ASP A 185 24.71 -4.00 27.36
C ASP A 185 23.77 -3.81 26.15
N LEU A 186 24.18 -3.04 25.14
CA LEU A 186 23.41 -2.78 23.92
C LEU A 186 23.51 -3.92 22.89
N TRP A 187 24.67 -4.56 22.82
CA TRP A 187 25.01 -5.59 21.84
C TRP A 187 25.13 -6.94 22.51
N LYS A 188 24.46 -7.95 21.94
CA LYS A 188 24.54 -9.34 22.44
C LYS A 188 25.69 -10.14 21.84
N LYS A 189 26.22 -9.68 20.70
CA LYS A 189 27.37 -10.25 19.98
C LYS A 189 27.83 -9.31 18.88
N ARG A 190 29.07 -9.51 18.42
CA ARG A 190 29.55 -9.01 17.13
C ARG A 190 29.03 -9.92 16.01
N SER A 191 28.22 -9.36 15.13
CA SER A 191 27.70 -10.06 13.95
C SER A 191 28.84 -10.44 12.99
N ILE A 192 28.85 -11.69 12.48
CA ILE A 192 29.84 -12.16 11.50
C ILE A 192 29.93 -11.30 10.23
N PHE A 193 28.89 -10.52 9.91
CA PHE A 193 28.89 -9.66 8.73
C PHE A 193 29.90 -8.51 8.82
N PHE A 194 30.33 -8.12 10.04
CA PHE A 194 31.43 -7.18 10.22
C PHE A 194 32.79 -7.76 9.81
N ASP A 195 32.88 -9.04 9.45
CA ASP A 195 34.09 -9.61 8.84
C ASP A 195 34.19 -9.26 7.35
N LEU A 196 33.11 -8.81 6.71
CA LEU A 196 33.14 -8.34 5.33
C LEU A 196 33.81 -6.95 5.29
N PRO A 197 34.78 -6.73 4.40
CA PRO A 197 35.65 -5.54 4.42
C PRO A 197 34.91 -4.22 4.17
N TYR A 198 33.73 -4.28 3.54
CA TYR A 198 32.93 -3.10 3.20
C TYR A 198 31.74 -2.86 4.15
N TRP A 199 31.46 -3.78 5.09
CA TRP A 199 30.20 -3.77 5.86
C TRP A 199 30.06 -2.55 6.77
N GLU A 200 31.16 -2.05 7.32
CA GLU A 200 31.17 -0.84 8.15
C GLU A 200 30.87 0.44 7.35
N HIS A 201 31.10 0.43 6.04
CA HIS A 201 30.85 1.58 5.16
C HIS A 201 29.42 1.62 4.61
N LEU A 202 28.65 0.54 4.77
CA LEU A 202 27.26 0.52 4.33
C LEU A 202 26.42 1.46 5.19
N LEU A 203 25.76 2.44 4.56
CA LEU A 203 24.81 3.35 5.23
C LEU A 203 23.59 2.60 5.80
N MET A 204 23.23 1.49 5.16
CA MET A 204 22.11 0.63 5.52
C MET A 204 22.55 -0.82 5.49
N ARG A 205 22.64 -1.44 6.67
CA ARG A 205 23.06 -2.85 6.84
C ARG A 205 21.86 -3.79 6.96
N HIS A 206 20.82 -3.31 7.62
CA HIS A 206 19.63 -4.07 7.94
C HIS A 206 18.39 -3.20 7.70
N ASN A 207 17.54 -3.64 6.78
CA ASN A 207 16.31 -2.95 6.43
C ASN A 207 15.23 -3.27 7.45
N LEU A 208 14.39 -2.28 7.72
CA LEU A 208 13.17 -2.51 8.48
C LEU A 208 12.17 -3.22 7.58
N ASP A 209 11.58 -4.27 8.11
CA ASP A 209 10.58 -5.05 7.41
C ASP A 209 9.24 -4.28 7.36
N VAL A 210 9.06 -3.53 6.27
CA VAL A 210 7.87 -2.69 6.06
C VAL A 210 6.59 -3.52 6.09
N MET A 211 6.61 -4.75 5.57
CA MET A 211 5.43 -5.63 5.55
C MET A 211 4.98 -5.97 6.96
N HIS A 212 5.92 -6.34 7.83
CA HIS A 212 5.59 -6.62 9.22
C HIS A 212 5.25 -5.35 9.99
N ILE A 213 5.88 -4.21 9.70
CA ILE A 213 5.50 -2.93 10.32
C ILE A 213 4.06 -2.55 9.95
N GLU A 214 3.70 -2.55 8.67
CA GLU A 214 2.34 -2.27 8.19
C GLU A 214 1.32 -3.18 8.88
N LYS A 215 1.58 -4.49 8.90
CA LYS A 215 0.73 -5.46 9.59
C LYS A 215 0.52 -5.09 11.05
N ASN A 216 1.60 -4.89 11.81
CA ASN A 216 1.52 -4.62 13.25
C ASN A 216 0.84 -3.27 13.55
N VAL A 217 1.11 -2.24 12.74
CA VAL A 217 0.48 -0.92 12.88
C VAL A 217 -1.02 -1.01 12.59
N CYS A 218 -1.41 -1.68 11.50
CA CYS A 218 -2.81 -1.91 11.16
C CYS A 218 -3.55 -2.70 12.25
N GLU A 219 -2.95 -3.79 12.76
CA GLU A 219 -3.52 -4.59 13.86
C GLU A 219 -3.68 -3.75 15.14
N ASN A 220 -2.71 -2.89 15.47
CA ASN A 220 -2.79 -2.00 16.63
C ASN A 220 -3.95 -0.98 16.49
N ILE A 221 -4.12 -0.39 15.30
CA ILE A 221 -5.21 0.55 15.02
C ILE A 221 -6.56 -0.16 15.14
N ILE A 222 -6.78 -1.22 14.36
CA ILE A 222 -8.06 -1.94 14.32
C ILE A 222 -8.40 -2.53 15.69
N GLY A 223 -7.42 -3.14 16.36
CA GLY A 223 -7.59 -3.74 17.68
C GLY A 223 -8.02 -2.72 18.74
N THR A 224 -7.49 -1.49 18.67
CA THR A 224 -7.82 -0.41 19.60
C THR A 224 -9.18 0.21 19.28
N LEU A 225 -9.46 0.54 18.01
CA LEU A 225 -10.73 1.16 17.60
C LEU A 225 -11.94 0.26 17.85
N LEU A 226 -11.81 -1.03 17.51
CA LEU A 226 -12.87 -2.01 17.72
C LEU A 226 -12.91 -2.56 19.16
N ASN A 227 -11.99 -2.14 20.03
CA ASN A 227 -11.82 -2.64 21.39
C ASN A 227 -11.82 -4.18 21.45
N VAL A 228 -10.95 -4.81 20.64
CA VAL A 228 -10.85 -6.26 20.55
C VAL A 228 -10.08 -6.79 21.76
N ASP A 229 -10.68 -7.74 22.48
CA ASP A 229 -10.06 -8.33 23.66
C ASP A 229 -8.67 -8.94 23.36
N GLY A 230 -7.72 -8.70 24.26
CA GLY A 230 -6.31 -9.07 24.10
C GLY A 230 -5.52 -8.30 23.04
N LYS A 231 -6.16 -7.54 22.14
CA LYS A 231 -5.50 -6.77 21.06
C LYS A 231 -5.55 -5.27 21.26
N SER A 232 -6.59 -4.76 21.92
CA SER A 232 -6.76 -3.34 22.20
C SER A 232 -5.56 -2.79 22.98
N LYS A 233 -5.03 -1.66 22.52
CA LYS A 233 -4.02 -0.90 23.28
C LYS A 233 -4.65 -0.03 24.35
N ASP A 234 -5.97 0.07 24.38
CA ASP A 234 -6.72 0.74 25.42
C ASP A 234 -7.47 -0.27 26.30
N ASN A 235 -6.97 -0.49 27.51
CA ASN A 235 -7.54 -1.40 28.50
C ASN A 235 -7.29 -0.83 29.91
N LEU A 236 -7.79 -1.49 30.96
CA LEU A 236 -7.64 -1.01 32.34
C LEU A 236 -6.18 -0.71 32.71
N LYS A 237 -5.23 -1.58 32.35
CA LYS A 237 -3.81 -1.37 32.62
C LYS A 237 -3.29 -0.11 31.93
N ALA A 238 -3.63 0.08 30.65
CA ALA A 238 -3.26 1.29 29.92
C ALA A 238 -3.86 2.57 30.53
N ARG A 239 -5.08 2.50 31.10
CA ARG A 239 -5.70 3.64 31.80
C ARG A 239 -5.08 3.92 33.16
N LEU A 240 -4.64 2.89 33.88
CA LEU A 240 -3.87 3.06 35.12
C LEU A 240 -2.47 3.65 34.81
N ASP A 241 -1.84 3.27 33.71
CA ASP A 241 -0.59 3.92 33.27
C ASP A 241 -0.78 5.43 33.01
N LEU A 242 -1.96 5.87 32.55
CA LEU A 242 -2.26 7.31 32.44
C LEU A 242 -2.36 8.01 33.81
N VAL A 243 -2.86 7.29 34.82
CA VAL A 243 -2.92 7.79 36.22
C VAL A 243 -1.51 7.94 36.76
N ASP A 244 -0.68 6.90 36.65
CA ASP A 244 0.71 6.89 37.11
C ASP A 244 1.54 7.99 36.43
N MET A 245 1.28 8.24 35.15
CA MET A 245 1.95 9.30 34.39
C MET A 245 1.39 10.70 34.66
N GLY A 246 0.27 10.84 35.38
CA GLY A 246 -0.36 12.13 35.65
C GLY A 246 -0.84 12.86 34.39
N ILE A 247 -1.25 12.13 33.35
CA ILE A 247 -1.70 12.70 32.07
C ILE A 247 -3.13 12.26 31.73
N ARG A 248 -3.83 13.08 30.95
CA ARG A 248 -5.17 12.78 30.39
C ARG A 248 -6.19 12.34 31.45
N HIS A 249 -6.34 13.13 32.51
CA HIS A 249 -7.25 12.87 33.63
C HIS A 249 -8.68 12.45 33.22
N VAL A 250 -9.20 13.02 32.13
CA VAL A 250 -10.52 12.67 31.57
C VAL A 250 -10.67 11.20 31.15
N LEU A 251 -9.57 10.46 31.03
CA LEU A 251 -9.54 9.04 30.67
C LEU A 251 -9.26 8.13 31.87
N HIS A 252 -9.04 8.66 33.07
CA HIS A 252 -8.72 7.86 34.25
C HIS A 252 -9.91 6.96 34.64
N PRO A 253 -9.67 5.74 35.18
CA PRO A 253 -10.75 4.86 35.60
C PRO A 253 -11.62 5.47 36.69
N GLU A 254 -12.95 5.31 36.57
CA GLU A 254 -13.93 5.72 37.59
C GLU A 254 -14.30 4.51 38.46
N TYR A 255 -14.17 4.63 39.78
CA TYR A 255 -14.59 3.62 40.74
C TYR A 255 -16.00 3.92 41.22
N LEU A 256 -16.96 3.06 40.83
CA LEU A 256 -18.37 3.26 41.17
C LEU A 256 -18.68 2.69 42.57
N PRO A 257 -19.72 3.21 43.27
CA PRO A 257 -20.11 2.73 44.61
C PRO A 257 -20.47 1.24 44.68
N ASN A 258 -20.82 0.63 43.54
CA ASN A 258 -21.14 -0.79 43.42
C ASN A 258 -19.89 -1.69 43.27
N GLY A 259 -18.68 -1.15 43.47
CA GLY A 259 -17.42 -1.87 43.34
C GLY A 259 -16.97 -2.14 41.90
N ARG A 260 -17.70 -1.67 40.88
CA ARG A 260 -17.30 -1.81 39.47
C ARG A 260 -16.42 -0.65 39.03
N THR A 261 -15.40 -0.96 38.24
CA THR A 261 -14.58 0.04 37.55
C THR A 261 -15.16 0.34 36.18
N ARG A 262 -15.40 1.62 35.90
CA ARG A 262 -15.83 2.12 34.59
C ARG A 262 -14.66 2.82 33.91
N LEU A 263 -14.44 2.53 32.63
CA LEU A 263 -13.48 3.27 31.81
C LEU A 263 -14.22 4.34 31.00
N PRO A 264 -13.90 5.63 31.17
CA PRO A 264 -14.47 6.69 30.35
C PRO A 264 -14.18 6.46 28.84
N PRO A 265 -15.18 6.68 27.96
CA PRO A 265 -14.98 6.49 26.52
C PRO A 265 -13.94 7.47 25.99
N ALA A 266 -12.97 6.96 25.22
CA ALA A 266 -12.00 7.81 24.53
C ALA A 266 -12.52 8.22 23.15
N ILE A 267 -11.97 9.29 22.57
CA ILE A 267 -12.38 9.82 21.26
C ILE A 267 -12.20 8.83 20.09
N TYR A 268 -11.35 7.82 20.27
CA TYR A 268 -11.09 6.75 19.31
C TYR A 268 -11.91 5.47 19.60
N SER A 269 -12.67 5.44 20.70
CA SER A 269 -13.53 4.31 21.04
C SER A 269 -14.80 4.36 20.21
N MET A 270 -15.03 3.35 19.38
CA MET A 270 -16.25 3.25 18.58
C MET A 270 -17.42 2.72 19.41
N THR A 271 -18.58 3.33 19.27
CA THR A 271 -19.86 2.81 19.76
C THR A 271 -20.24 1.52 19.05
N LYS A 272 -21.23 0.79 19.58
CA LYS A 272 -21.73 -0.44 18.94
C LYS A 272 -22.20 -0.20 17.50
N GLY A 273 -22.97 0.87 17.27
CA GLY A 273 -23.48 1.24 15.95
C GLY A 273 -22.38 1.63 14.97
N GLU A 274 -21.38 2.39 15.43
CA GLU A 274 -20.20 2.73 14.60
C GLU A 274 -19.41 1.49 14.19
N LYS A 275 -19.22 0.51 15.09
CA LYS A 275 -18.57 -0.76 14.74
C LYS A 275 -19.39 -1.57 13.74
N ASP A 276 -20.72 -1.53 13.83
CA ASP A 276 -21.60 -2.20 12.89
C ASP A 276 -21.48 -1.60 11.49
N VAL A 277 -21.45 -0.26 11.38
CA VAL A 277 -21.22 0.47 10.13
C VAL A 277 -19.85 0.13 9.54
N PHE A 278 -18.78 0.18 10.35
CA PHE A 278 -17.42 -0.19 9.92
C PHE A 278 -17.35 -1.62 9.36
N CYS A 279 -17.93 -2.59 10.07
CA CYS A 279 -17.97 -3.98 9.62
C CYS A 279 -18.81 -4.12 8.35
N GLN A 280 -19.92 -3.40 8.24
CA GLN A 280 -20.80 -3.46 7.08
C GLN A 280 -20.13 -2.89 5.83
N VAL A 281 -19.43 -1.75 5.93
CA VAL A 281 -18.61 -1.21 4.83
C VAL A 281 -17.55 -2.22 4.42
N SER A 282 -16.76 -2.72 5.39
CA SER A 282 -15.70 -3.70 5.15
C SER A 282 -16.20 -5.01 4.53
N LYS A 283 -17.44 -5.42 4.85
CA LYS A 283 -18.06 -6.65 4.33
C LYS A 283 -18.62 -6.49 2.92
N ASN A 284 -19.11 -5.30 2.59
CA ASN A 284 -19.79 -5.01 1.33
C ASN A 284 -18.85 -4.52 0.23
N ILE A 285 -17.64 -4.06 0.59
CA ILE A 285 -16.67 -3.59 -0.39
C ILE A 285 -16.31 -4.70 -1.38
N LYS A 286 -16.42 -4.38 -2.67
CA LYS A 286 -15.97 -5.22 -3.77
C LYS A 286 -14.83 -4.50 -4.46
N VAL A 287 -13.74 -5.20 -4.73
CA VAL A 287 -12.56 -4.66 -5.39
C VAL A 287 -12.33 -5.35 -6.74
N PRO A 288 -11.51 -4.78 -7.63
CA PRO A 288 -11.16 -5.40 -8.91
C PRO A 288 -10.55 -6.79 -8.78
N ASP A 289 -10.64 -7.55 -9.88
CA ASP A 289 -10.03 -8.88 -9.93
C ASP A 289 -8.51 -8.76 -9.82
N GLY A 290 -7.93 -9.50 -8.89
CA GLY A 290 -6.51 -9.33 -8.58
C GLY A 290 -6.23 -7.97 -7.96
N TYR A 291 -7.10 -7.41 -7.12
CA TYR A 291 -6.74 -6.28 -6.26
C TYR A 291 -6.28 -6.76 -4.89
N SER A 292 -7.17 -7.42 -4.14
CA SER A 292 -6.92 -7.96 -2.81
C SER A 292 -7.56 -9.33 -2.61
N SER A 293 -7.32 -9.95 -1.45
CA SER A 293 -8.09 -11.12 -1.04
C SER A 293 -9.53 -10.72 -0.68
N ASN A 294 -10.43 -11.70 -0.54
CA ASN A 294 -11.82 -11.40 -0.20
C ASN A 294 -11.96 -10.99 1.28
N ILE A 295 -11.80 -9.69 1.55
CA ILE A 295 -11.89 -9.07 2.90
C ILE A 295 -13.21 -9.39 3.60
N SER A 296 -14.31 -9.56 2.86
CA SER A 296 -15.62 -9.91 3.41
C SER A 296 -15.59 -11.21 4.25
N ARG A 297 -14.69 -12.16 3.90
CA ARG A 297 -14.49 -13.41 4.67
C ARG A 297 -13.81 -13.20 6.03
N CYS A 298 -13.13 -12.08 6.20
CA CYS A 298 -12.45 -11.70 7.42
C CYS A 298 -13.36 -10.91 8.37
N VAL A 299 -14.59 -10.55 7.96
CA VAL A 299 -15.51 -9.74 8.77
C VAL A 299 -16.47 -10.63 9.55
N ASN A 300 -16.41 -10.57 10.88
CA ASN A 300 -17.46 -11.10 11.73
C ASN A 300 -18.37 -9.97 12.22
N GLN A 301 -19.54 -9.81 11.57
CA GLN A 301 -20.51 -8.78 11.93
C GLN A 301 -21.10 -8.98 13.33
N LYS A 302 -21.37 -10.23 13.75
CA LYS A 302 -21.97 -10.53 15.06
C LYS A 302 -21.04 -10.12 16.20
N GLU A 303 -19.75 -10.41 16.03
CA GLU A 303 -18.71 -10.09 17.01
C GLU A 303 -18.10 -8.69 16.79
N ARG A 304 -18.49 -7.97 15.73
CA ARG A 304 -17.99 -6.64 15.34
C ARG A 304 -16.46 -6.56 15.28
N LYS A 305 -15.84 -7.57 14.67
CA LYS A 305 -14.38 -7.68 14.58
C LYS A 305 -13.93 -8.23 13.23
N LEU A 306 -12.70 -7.90 12.89
CA LEU A 306 -11.98 -8.53 11.79
C LEU A 306 -11.12 -9.68 12.32
N HIS A 307 -11.05 -10.78 11.57
CA HIS A 307 -10.26 -11.96 11.92
C HIS A 307 -9.53 -12.54 10.71
N SER A 308 -8.47 -13.32 10.97
CA SER A 308 -7.75 -14.10 9.96
C SER A 308 -7.18 -13.29 8.77
N LEU A 309 -6.90 -12.00 8.97
CA LEU A 309 -6.24 -11.15 7.99
C LEU A 309 -4.77 -11.56 7.81
N LYS A 310 -4.30 -11.64 6.57
CA LYS A 310 -2.89 -11.84 6.23
C LYS A 310 -2.15 -10.51 6.13
N SER A 311 -0.82 -10.53 6.04
CA SER A 311 0.00 -9.31 5.92
C SER A 311 -0.41 -8.45 4.71
N HIS A 312 -0.72 -9.07 3.57
CA HIS A 312 -1.22 -8.35 2.39
C HIS A 312 -2.60 -7.72 2.60
N ASP A 313 -3.46 -8.33 3.43
CA ASP A 313 -4.78 -7.73 3.72
C ASP A 313 -4.63 -6.46 4.55
N HIS A 314 -3.70 -6.45 5.51
CA HIS A 314 -3.38 -5.25 6.29
C HIS A 314 -2.78 -4.13 5.43
N HIS A 315 -1.92 -4.48 4.46
CA HIS A 315 -1.38 -3.54 3.47
C HIS A 315 -2.52 -2.85 2.70
N ILE A 316 -3.44 -3.64 2.11
CA ILE A 316 -4.59 -3.09 1.37
C ILE A 316 -5.54 -2.29 2.28
N LEU A 317 -5.75 -2.74 3.52
CA LEU A 317 -6.53 -1.98 4.49
C LEU A 317 -5.88 -0.62 4.74
N LEU A 318 -4.59 -0.57 5.11
CA LEU A 318 -3.91 0.70 5.37
C LEU A 318 -3.90 1.62 4.15
N HIS A 319 -3.73 1.10 2.93
CA HIS A 319 -3.53 1.97 1.78
C HIS A 319 -4.83 2.55 1.25
N ASP A 320 -5.91 1.76 1.24
CA ASP A 320 -7.13 2.15 0.52
C ASP A 320 -8.41 1.98 1.33
N LEU A 321 -8.56 0.88 2.07
CA LEU A 321 -9.90 0.49 2.57
C LEU A 321 -10.19 0.95 4.01
N LEU A 322 -9.17 1.11 4.86
CA LEU A 322 -9.31 1.48 6.27
C LEU A 322 -9.87 2.90 6.42
N PRO A 323 -9.35 3.92 5.71
CA PRO A 323 -9.96 5.26 5.75
C PRO A 323 -11.43 5.25 5.33
N ILE A 324 -11.79 4.46 4.31
CA ILE A 324 -13.18 4.35 3.82
C ILE A 324 -14.09 3.72 4.87
N ALA A 325 -13.63 2.64 5.51
CA ALA A 325 -14.38 1.95 6.54
C ALA A 325 -14.57 2.79 7.80
N LEU A 326 -13.59 3.61 8.17
CA LEU A 326 -13.65 4.46 9.36
C LEU A 326 -14.43 5.77 9.13
N ARG A 327 -14.53 6.23 7.88
CA ARG A 327 -15.13 7.51 7.45
C ARG A 327 -16.48 7.83 8.10
N LEU A 328 -17.30 6.79 8.29
CA LEU A 328 -18.67 6.88 8.80
C LEU A 328 -18.78 6.55 10.30
N SER A 329 -17.66 6.30 10.98
CA SER A 329 -17.67 5.58 12.27
C SER A 329 -16.60 6.03 13.27
N SER A 330 -15.92 7.15 12.99
CA SER A 330 -14.89 7.68 13.88
C SER A 330 -14.90 9.21 13.93
N SER A 331 -14.38 9.76 15.03
CA SER A 331 -14.19 11.20 15.20
C SER A 331 -13.37 11.79 14.05
N LYS A 332 -13.70 13.01 13.62
CA LYS A 332 -12.95 13.74 12.56
C LYS A 332 -11.44 13.76 12.87
N GLN A 333 -11.07 13.99 14.12
CA GLN A 333 -9.67 14.06 14.53
C GLN A 333 -8.94 12.71 14.39
N VAL A 334 -9.61 11.61 14.75
CA VAL A 334 -9.08 10.25 14.64
C VAL A 334 -8.97 9.86 13.17
N MET A 335 -10.02 10.16 12.38
CA MET A 335 -10.04 9.97 10.94
C MET A 335 -8.88 10.65 10.24
N CYS A 336 -8.72 11.97 10.42
CA CYS A 336 -7.65 12.72 9.76
C CYS A 336 -6.26 12.18 10.12
N SER A 337 -6.03 11.82 11.38
CA SER A 337 -4.73 11.30 11.82
C SER A 337 -4.43 9.91 11.24
N ILE A 338 -5.43 9.02 11.16
CA ILE A 338 -5.27 7.68 10.59
C ILE A 338 -5.18 7.76 9.06
N SER A 339 -6.00 8.60 8.40
CA SER A 339 -5.93 8.80 6.95
C SER A 339 -4.56 9.31 6.52
N GLU A 340 -3.97 10.25 7.26
CA GLU A 340 -2.63 10.73 6.93
C GLU A 340 -1.55 9.66 7.16
N LEU A 341 -1.67 8.85 8.23
CA LEU A 341 -0.80 7.69 8.43
C LEU A 341 -0.92 6.69 7.27
N CYS A 342 -2.14 6.42 6.82
CA CYS A 342 -2.44 5.57 5.67
C CYS A 342 -1.81 6.12 4.38
N ASN A 343 -1.91 7.43 4.15
CA ASN A 343 -1.31 8.11 3.02
C ASN A 343 0.23 8.02 3.04
N ILE A 344 0.85 8.15 4.22
CA ILE A 344 2.30 8.00 4.37
C ILE A 344 2.76 6.60 3.90
N PHE A 345 2.09 5.53 4.33
CA PHE A 345 2.40 4.18 3.87
C PHE A 345 2.17 4.01 2.37
N LYS A 346 1.09 4.60 1.84
CA LYS A 346 0.78 4.54 0.40
C LYS A 346 1.87 5.20 -0.45
N ILE A 347 2.35 6.38 -0.05
CA ILE A 347 3.46 7.08 -0.74
C ILE A 347 4.75 6.29 -0.63
N LEU A 348 5.10 5.84 0.59
CA LEU A 348 6.34 5.09 0.85
C LEU A 348 6.45 3.82 0.00
N CYS A 349 5.32 3.15 -0.22
CA CYS A 349 5.23 1.89 -0.96
C CYS A 349 4.91 2.09 -2.45
N GLY A 350 5.00 3.32 -2.97
CA GLY A 350 4.86 3.61 -4.40
C GLY A 350 5.93 2.90 -5.24
N LYS A 351 5.58 2.58 -6.49
CA LYS A 351 6.53 1.96 -7.45
C LYS A 351 7.69 2.90 -7.81
N VAL A 352 7.41 4.20 -7.83
CA VAL A 352 8.36 5.28 -8.10
C VAL A 352 8.34 6.22 -6.90
N LEU A 353 9.52 6.62 -6.43
CA LEU A 353 9.68 7.51 -5.29
C LEU A 353 10.36 8.81 -5.75
N ASN A 354 9.76 9.94 -5.40
CA ASN A 354 10.38 11.25 -5.54
C ASN A 354 11.17 11.57 -4.25
N VAL A 355 12.47 11.87 -4.40
CA VAL A 355 13.37 12.11 -3.26
C VAL A 355 12.98 13.35 -2.44
N GLU A 356 12.52 14.43 -3.09
CA GLU A 356 12.06 15.64 -2.40
C GLU A 356 10.76 15.38 -1.62
N GLU A 357 9.87 14.55 -2.18
CA GLU A 357 8.65 14.15 -1.48
C GLU A 357 8.96 13.28 -0.25
N LEU A 358 10.02 12.45 -0.29
CA LEU A 358 10.45 11.67 0.88
C LEU A 358 10.94 12.56 2.05
N ASP A 359 11.57 13.71 1.75
CA ASP A 359 11.98 14.65 2.79
C ASP A 359 10.75 15.31 3.46
N LYS A 360 9.73 15.66 2.68
CA LYS A 360 8.43 16.11 3.20
C LYS A 360 7.72 14.99 3.98
N LEU A 361 7.83 13.75 3.51
CA LEU A 361 7.23 12.58 4.13
C LEU A 361 7.79 12.31 5.54
N GLN A 362 9.09 12.57 5.75
CA GLN A 362 9.74 12.48 7.06
C GLN A 362 9.11 13.45 8.07
N TYR A 363 8.86 14.70 7.65
CA TYR A 363 8.15 15.68 8.47
C TYR A 363 6.71 15.25 8.73
N ARG A 364 5.97 14.81 7.70
CA ARG A 364 4.59 14.33 7.83
C ARG A 364 4.47 13.14 8.79
N ALA A 365 5.41 12.20 8.75
CA ALA A 365 5.50 11.08 9.69
C ALA A 365 5.68 11.56 11.14
N SER A 366 6.57 12.54 11.37
CA SER A 366 6.76 13.13 12.70
C SER A 366 5.50 13.82 13.22
N MET A 367 4.80 14.55 12.35
CA MET A 367 3.55 15.24 12.67
C MET A 367 2.44 14.25 13.02
N VAL A 368 2.22 13.23 12.19
CA VAL A 368 1.20 12.20 12.45
C VAL A 368 1.47 11.45 13.75
N LEU A 369 2.71 11.04 14.01
CA LEU A 369 3.05 10.34 15.25
C LEU A 369 2.80 11.24 16.48
N CYS A 370 3.06 12.54 16.37
CA CYS A 370 2.70 13.50 17.43
C CYS A 370 1.18 13.64 17.60
N GLN A 371 0.38 13.67 16.52
CA GLN A 371 -1.08 13.70 16.66
C GLN A 371 -1.62 12.43 17.30
N LEU A 372 -1.12 11.28 16.86
CA LEU A 372 -1.46 10.01 17.48
C LEU A 372 -1.09 10.03 18.97
N GLU A 373 0.02 10.67 19.37
CA GLU A 373 0.48 10.76 20.76
C GLU A 373 -0.42 11.65 21.62
N LYS A 374 -1.24 12.51 21.00
CA LYS A 374 -2.30 13.28 21.68
C LYS A 374 -3.61 12.50 21.77
N ILE A 375 -3.84 11.57 20.84
CA ILE A 375 -5.09 10.81 20.69
C ILE A 375 -5.04 9.49 21.47
N PHE A 376 -4.05 8.63 21.19
CA PHE A 376 -3.96 7.25 21.68
C PHE A 376 -3.11 7.13 22.95
N PRO A 377 -3.38 6.14 23.83
CA PRO A 377 -2.61 5.96 25.06
C PRO A 377 -1.16 5.55 24.77
N PRO A 378 -0.21 5.79 25.70
CA PRO A 378 1.20 5.42 25.54
C PRO A 378 1.43 3.96 25.11
N SER A 379 0.59 3.04 25.58
CA SER A 379 0.57 1.62 25.23
C SER A 379 0.38 1.33 23.72
N PHE A 380 -0.13 2.28 22.95
CA PHE A 380 -0.28 2.23 21.48
C PHE A 380 1.07 2.32 20.76
N PHE A 381 2.01 3.08 21.34
CA PHE A 381 3.34 3.35 20.80
C PHE A 381 4.29 2.18 21.01
N THR A 382 3.97 1.06 20.36
CA THR A 382 4.87 -0.09 20.27
C THR A 382 6.09 0.24 19.42
N ILE A 383 7.14 -0.59 19.49
CA ILE A 383 8.34 -0.39 18.67
C ILE A 383 8.00 -0.32 17.16
N MET A 384 7.03 -1.11 16.69
CA MET A 384 6.59 -1.09 15.28
C MET A 384 5.96 0.25 14.87
N VAL A 385 5.26 0.91 15.79
CA VAL A 385 4.70 2.25 15.54
C VAL A 385 5.80 3.31 15.55
N HIS A 386 6.81 3.16 16.39
CA HIS A 386 7.96 4.07 16.41
C HIS A 386 8.80 3.97 15.13
N LEU A 387 9.04 2.76 14.63
CA LEU A 387 9.88 2.52 13.44
C LEU A 387 9.39 3.24 12.17
N LEU A 388 8.10 3.62 12.10
CA LEU A 388 7.54 4.47 11.03
C LEU A 388 8.34 5.74 10.79
N ILE A 389 8.85 6.38 11.86
CA ILE A 389 9.62 7.62 11.73
C ILE A 389 10.92 7.42 10.94
N HIS A 390 11.41 6.18 10.81
CA HIS A 390 12.65 5.89 10.09
C HIS A 390 12.42 5.45 8.65
N LEU A 391 11.19 5.09 8.28
CA LEU A 391 10.90 4.53 6.96
C LEU A 391 11.20 5.48 5.80
N PRO A 392 10.89 6.79 5.84
CA PRO A 392 11.21 7.69 4.74
C PRO A 392 12.71 7.76 4.45
N LEU A 393 13.55 7.86 5.50
CA LEU A 393 15.01 7.80 5.34
C LEU A 393 15.47 6.45 4.78
N GLN A 394 14.84 5.34 5.17
CA GLN A 394 15.18 4.03 4.59
C GLN A 394 14.81 3.94 3.11
N ALA A 395 13.66 4.46 2.71
CA ALA A 395 13.29 4.51 1.30
C ALA A 395 14.25 5.39 0.49
N LYS A 396 14.72 6.51 1.07
CA LYS A 396 15.72 7.40 0.44
C LYS A 396 17.07 6.70 0.19
N LEU A 397 17.50 5.85 1.12
CA LEU A 397 18.78 5.14 1.04
C LEU A 397 18.71 3.84 0.23
N GLY A 398 17.61 3.08 0.35
CA GLY A 398 17.48 1.74 -0.23
C GLY A 398 16.58 1.67 -1.46
N GLY A 399 15.99 2.79 -1.89
CA GLY A 399 15.07 2.87 -3.02
C GLY A 399 13.66 2.38 -2.70
N PRO A 400 12.84 2.13 -3.75
CA PRO A 400 11.46 1.68 -3.60
C PRO A 400 11.30 0.45 -2.71
N VAL A 401 10.29 0.48 -1.82
CA VAL A 401 10.02 -0.61 -0.87
C VAL A 401 9.74 -1.93 -1.56
N HIS A 402 9.32 -1.93 -2.84
CA HIS A 402 8.98 -3.18 -3.52
C HIS A 402 10.15 -4.13 -3.74
N TYR A 403 11.37 -3.61 -3.81
CA TYR A 403 12.60 -4.41 -3.82
C TYR A 403 13.00 -4.94 -2.44
N GLN A 404 12.31 -4.48 -1.40
CA GLN A 404 12.58 -4.79 0.01
C GLN A 404 11.43 -5.56 0.67
N TRP A 405 10.47 -6.06 -0.10
CA TRP A 405 9.35 -6.84 0.44
C TRP A 405 9.79 -8.22 0.91
N MET A 406 9.25 -8.64 2.05
CA MET A 406 9.33 -10.04 2.50
C MET A 406 8.29 -10.95 1.84
N TYR A 407 7.30 -10.41 1.11
CA TYR A 407 6.28 -11.24 0.44
C TYR A 407 6.86 -12.31 -0.51
N PRO A 408 7.80 -12.01 -1.42
CA PRO A 408 8.36 -13.03 -2.32
C PRO A 408 9.13 -14.10 -1.56
N ILE A 409 9.88 -13.68 -0.54
CA ILE A 409 10.67 -14.57 0.32
C ILE A 409 9.75 -15.51 1.10
N GLU A 410 8.74 -14.99 1.80
CA GLU A 410 7.79 -15.84 2.54
C GLU A 410 7.00 -16.80 1.63
N ARG A 411 6.64 -16.37 0.41
CA ARG A 411 6.00 -17.25 -0.58
C ARG A 411 6.93 -18.37 -1.02
N PHE A 412 8.21 -18.05 -1.27
CA PHE A 412 9.21 -19.06 -1.60
C PHE A 412 9.42 -20.05 -0.45
N LEU A 413 9.53 -19.56 0.79
CA LEU A 413 9.62 -20.42 1.97
C LEU A 413 8.39 -21.32 2.15
N LEU A 414 7.19 -20.83 1.82
CA LEU A 414 5.97 -21.64 1.80
C LEU A 414 6.03 -22.73 0.72
N LYS A 415 6.56 -22.42 -0.47
CA LYS A 415 6.78 -23.39 -1.55
C LYS A 415 7.71 -24.51 -1.08
N LEU A 416 8.86 -24.17 -0.49
CA LEU A 416 9.79 -25.15 0.07
C LEU A 416 9.15 -25.99 1.18
N LYS A 417 8.35 -25.36 2.04
CA LYS A 417 7.60 -26.06 3.09
C LYS A 417 6.63 -27.11 2.51
N ASN A 418 6.06 -26.87 1.33
CA ASN A 418 5.15 -27.83 0.68
C ASN A 418 5.88 -29.05 0.11
N TYR A 419 7.20 -28.98 -0.12
CA TYR A 419 8.01 -30.15 -0.49
C TYR A 419 8.25 -31.11 0.67
N VAL A 420 8.07 -30.66 1.91
CA VAL A 420 8.28 -31.51 3.10
C VAL A 420 7.19 -32.58 3.18
N ARG A 421 7.46 -33.75 2.59
CA ARG A 421 6.63 -34.96 2.68
C ARG A 421 6.95 -35.78 3.92
N ASN A 422 8.22 -35.84 4.32
CA ASN A 422 8.68 -36.53 5.52
C ASN A 422 9.24 -35.54 6.55
N LYS A 423 8.50 -35.32 7.64
CA LYS A 423 8.92 -34.41 8.72
C LYS A 423 10.14 -34.89 9.51
N ARG A 424 10.55 -36.16 9.38
CA ARG A 424 11.79 -36.68 10.00
C ARG A 424 13.04 -36.29 9.21
N TYR A 425 12.90 -36.11 7.90
CA TYR A 425 13.99 -35.73 6.99
C TYR A 425 13.52 -34.60 6.07
N PRO A 426 13.25 -33.42 6.64
CA PRO A 426 12.67 -32.35 5.87
C PRO A 426 13.64 -31.76 4.84
N GLU A 427 14.93 -31.69 5.14
CA GLU A 427 15.96 -31.19 4.22
C GLU A 427 16.01 -32.09 2.98
N GLY A 428 16.08 -33.41 3.17
CA GLY A 428 16.02 -34.39 2.08
C GLY A 428 14.72 -34.28 1.28
N SER A 429 13.58 -34.10 1.96
CA SER A 429 12.28 -33.91 1.26
C SER A 429 12.27 -32.64 0.40
N ILE A 430 12.90 -31.56 0.88
CA ILE A 430 13.02 -30.30 0.13
C ILE A 430 13.92 -30.47 -1.08
N VAL A 431 15.08 -31.12 -0.92
CA VAL A 431 16.02 -31.39 -2.03
C VAL A 431 15.34 -32.21 -3.11
N GLU A 432 14.70 -33.32 -2.76
CA GLU A 432 13.98 -34.17 -3.72
C GLU A 432 12.85 -33.41 -4.44
N GLY A 433 12.06 -32.63 -3.69
CA GLY A 433 10.98 -31.83 -4.27
C GLY A 433 11.48 -30.73 -5.21
N TYR A 434 12.63 -30.12 -4.88
CA TYR A 434 13.27 -29.10 -5.70
C TYR A 434 13.88 -29.71 -6.97
N LEU A 435 14.60 -30.82 -6.87
CA LEU A 435 15.15 -31.55 -8.01
C LEU A 435 14.05 -31.99 -8.98
N ALA A 436 12.94 -32.52 -8.47
CA ALA A 436 11.80 -32.88 -9.30
C ALA A 436 11.24 -31.66 -10.06
N GLU A 437 11.14 -30.50 -9.40
CA GLU A 437 10.69 -29.27 -10.04
C GLU A 437 11.68 -28.76 -11.09
N GLU A 438 12.98 -28.79 -10.82
CA GLU A 438 14.01 -28.39 -11.79
C GLU A 438 14.00 -29.29 -13.03
N CYS A 439 13.88 -30.60 -12.86
CA CYS A 439 13.74 -31.54 -13.97
C CYS A 439 12.52 -31.23 -14.84
N VAL A 440 11.35 -31.00 -14.23
CA VAL A 440 10.12 -30.64 -14.96
C VAL A 440 10.28 -29.28 -15.65
N THR A 441 10.90 -28.30 -14.99
CA THR A 441 11.22 -26.98 -15.54
C THR A 441 12.17 -27.07 -16.74
N PHE A 442 13.17 -27.94 -16.69
CA PHE A 442 14.09 -28.16 -17.80
C PHE A 442 13.35 -28.79 -18.99
N CYS A 443 12.56 -29.85 -18.74
CA CYS A 443 11.75 -30.50 -19.78
C CYS A 443 10.76 -29.52 -20.42
N SER A 444 10.18 -28.60 -19.63
CA SER A 444 9.19 -27.65 -20.14
C SER A 444 9.76 -26.70 -21.20
N ARG A 445 11.09 -26.47 -21.24
CA ARG A 445 11.74 -25.64 -22.28
C ARG A 445 11.76 -26.29 -23.66
N TYR A 446 11.47 -27.59 -23.74
CA TYR A 446 11.42 -28.35 -25.00
C TYR A 446 9.99 -28.75 -25.39
N LEU A 447 8.97 -28.25 -24.67
CA LEU A 447 7.56 -28.47 -25.00
C LEU A 447 7.02 -27.22 -25.70
N GLU A 448 6.91 -27.27 -27.03
CA GLU A 448 6.48 -26.13 -27.85
C GLU A 448 4.96 -25.92 -27.83
N ASP A 449 4.18 -26.99 -27.61
CA ASP A 449 2.71 -26.96 -27.67
C ASP A 449 2.00 -27.01 -26.30
N VAL A 450 2.72 -26.77 -25.21
CA VAL A 450 2.18 -26.90 -23.84
C VAL A 450 2.44 -25.62 -23.04
N GLU A 451 1.37 -24.98 -22.57
CA GLU A 451 1.49 -23.86 -21.62
C GLU A 451 2.22 -24.34 -20.35
N THR A 452 3.36 -23.72 -20.08
CA THR A 452 4.21 -23.94 -18.90
C THR A 452 4.05 -22.78 -17.90
N ILE A 453 4.75 -22.83 -16.76
CA ILE A 453 4.74 -21.73 -15.78
C ILE A 453 5.49 -20.49 -16.30
N PHE A 454 6.38 -20.65 -17.28
CA PHE A 454 7.28 -19.58 -17.76
C PHE A 454 6.70 -18.73 -18.89
N ASP A 455 5.84 -19.33 -19.72
CA ASP A 455 5.16 -18.75 -20.88
C ASP A 455 3.68 -18.46 -20.59
N LYS A 456 3.13 -18.95 -19.47
CA LYS A 456 1.78 -18.58 -19.02
C LYS A 456 1.67 -17.05 -18.90
N PRO A 457 0.77 -16.40 -19.67
CA PRO A 457 0.60 -14.97 -19.60
C PRO A 457 0.15 -14.56 -18.20
N SER A 458 0.66 -13.43 -17.75
CA SER A 458 0.36 -12.91 -16.42
C SER A 458 -1.10 -12.44 -16.32
N ARG A 459 -1.56 -12.25 -15.08
CA ARG A 459 -3.00 -12.10 -14.82
C ARG A 459 -3.48 -10.74 -15.35
N ASN A 460 -4.33 -10.77 -16.37
CA ASN A 460 -4.86 -9.60 -17.08
C ASN A 460 -3.85 -8.90 -18.00
N LEU A 461 -2.77 -9.58 -18.40
CA LEU A 461 -1.96 -9.14 -19.54
C LEU A 461 -2.76 -9.47 -20.82
N GLY A 462 -3.04 -8.44 -21.64
CA GLY A 462 -3.50 -8.69 -23.01
C GLY A 462 -2.33 -9.17 -23.87
N GLU A 463 -2.61 -9.77 -25.02
CA GLU A 463 -1.57 -10.02 -26.03
C GLU A 463 -0.94 -8.68 -26.43
N VAL A 464 0.36 -8.54 -26.21
CA VAL A 464 1.14 -7.40 -26.69
C VAL A 464 1.37 -7.66 -28.17
N HIS A 465 0.55 -7.05 -29.04
CA HIS A 465 0.90 -6.98 -30.45
C HIS A 465 2.08 -6.02 -30.60
N ASP A 466 3.12 -6.48 -31.30
CA ASP A 466 4.34 -5.72 -31.61
C ASP A 466 3.96 -4.30 -32.10
N GLU A 467 4.52 -3.28 -31.46
CA GLU A 467 4.40 -1.86 -31.85
C GLU A 467 5.06 -1.56 -33.21
N ALA A 468 5.47 -2.58 -33.97
CA ALA A 468 6.28 -2.48 -35.18
C ALA A 468 5.48 -2.21 -36.48
N LEU A 469 4.17 -1.98 -36.41
CA LEU A 469 3.38 -1.58 -37.58
C LEU A 469 2.88 -0.15 -37.38
N GLY A 470 3.57 0.81 -38.01
CA GLY A 470 3.23 2.23 -38.05
C GLY A 470 1.91 2.53 -38.77
N GLY A 471 0.81 2.00 -38.24
CA GLY A 471 -0.56 2.19 -38.72
C GLY A 471 -1.43 2.77 -37.61
N THR A 472 -2.18 3.80 -37.98
CA THR A 472 -3.27 4.47 -37.25
C THR A 472 -3.87 3.65 -36.09
N TYR A 473 -3.60 4.10 -34.85
CA TYR A 473 -3.95 3.43 -33.58
C TYR A 473 -5.47 3.16 -33.42
N LEU A 474 -6.31 3.90 -34.14
CA LEU A 474 -7.77 3.73 -34.08
C LEU A 474 -8.28 2.42 -34.69
N PHE A 475 -7.50 1.80 -35.59
CA PHE A 475 -7.90 0.62 -36.37
C PHE A 475 -7.29 -0.68 -35.83
N HIS A 476 -6.52 -0.60 -34.75
CA HIS A 476 -5.94 -1.75 -34.08
C HIS A 476 -6.69 -2.00 -32.77
N SER A 477 -7.39 -3.14 -32.69
CA SER A 477 -8.07 -3.54 -31.46
C SER A 477 -7.03 -3.98 -30.43
N HIS A 478 -6.68 -3.07 -29.51
CA HIS A 478 -5.84 -3.41 -28.37
C HIS A 478 -6.66 -4.15 -27.31
N GLY A 479 -6.13 -5.28 -26.81
CA GLY A 479 -6.70 -6.04 -25.70
C GLY A 479 -7.30 -7.40 -26.05
N GLN A 480 -7.74 -8.14 -25.03
CA GLN A 480 -8.17 -9.52 -25.14
C GLN A 480 -9.61 -9.73 -24.62
N PRO A 481 -10.52 -10.30 -25.42
CA PRO A 481 -11.86 -10.62 -24.96
C PRO A 481 -11.83 -11.83 -24.02
N ILE A 482 -12.59 -11.76 -22.90
CA ILE A 482 -12.59 -12.84 -21.90
C ILE A 482 -13.47 -14.02 -22.35
N ARG A 483 -14.39 -13.79 -23.29
CA ARG A 483 -15.34 -14.77 -23.87
C ARG A 483 -15.76 -14.35 -25.28
N GLN A 484 -16.55 -15.22 -25.91
CA GLN A 484 -17.22 -14.98 -27.21
C GLN A 484 -17.98 -13.65 -27.22
N PHE A 485 -17.85 -12.93 -28.33
CA PHE A 485 -18.56 -11.69 -28.61
C PHE A 485 -19.97 -11.96 -29.14
N GLU A 486 -20.84 -10.98 -28.99
CA GLU A 486 -22.13 -10.93 -29.66
C GLU A 486 -22.04 -9.94 -30.82
N ILE A 487 -22.64 -10.26 -31.96
CA ILE A 487 -22.78 -9.32 -33.07
C ILE A 487 -24.10 -8.59 -32.87
N THR A 488 -24.08 -7.27 -32.93
CA THR A 488 -25.26 -6.44 -32.75
C THR A 488 -25.22 -5.26 -33.71
N GLU A 489 -26.39 -4.78 -34.10
CA GLU A 489 -26.56 -3.60 -34.94
C GLU A 489 -26.82 -2.38 -34.05
N LEU A 490 -26.02 -1.32 -34.20
CA LEU A 490 -26.25 -0.06 -33.49
C LEU A 490 -27.41 0.71 -34.10
N ASP A 491 -28.26 1.29 -33.25
CA ASP A 491 -29.27 2.25 -33.69
C ASP A 491 -28.62 3.56 -34.16
N ALA A 492 -29.36 4.35 -34.95
CA ALA A 492 -28.84 5.58 -35.55
C ALA A 492 -28.33 6.60 -34.53
N LYS A 493 -28.93 6.67 -33.33
CA LYS A 493 -28.48 7.58 -32.27
C LYS A 493 -27.16 7.08 -31.69
N SER A 494 -27.08 5.81 -31.32
CA SER A 494 -25.85 5.20 -30.80
C SER A 494 -24.69 5.33 -31.79
N LEU A 495 -24.97 5.14 -33.08
CA LEU A 495 -23.99 5.30 -34.16
C LEU A 495 -23.49 6.75 -34.28
N ALA A 496 -24.39 7.73 -34.23
CA ALA A 496 -24.04 9.15 -34.26
C ALA A 496 -23.26 9.59 -33.01
N GLN A 497 -23.61 9.07 -31.84
CA GLN A 497 -22.90 9.31 -30.58
C GLN A 497 -21.47 8.76 -30.64
N ALA A 498 -21.29 7.52 -31.10
CA ALA A 498 -19.97 6.91 -31.26
C ALA A 498 -19.11 7.66 -32.29
N HIS A 499 -19.69 7.96 -33.47
CA HIS A 499 -19.00 8.70 -34.53
C HIS A 499 -18.53 10.08 -34.04
N ARG A 500 -19.41 10.81 -33.34
CA ARG A 500 -19.06 12.11 -32.79
C ARG A 500 -17.92 12.00 -31.79
N TYR A 501 -18.00 11.06 -30.85
CA TYR A 501 -16.95 10.91 -29.84
C TYR A 501 -15.59 10.69 -30.48
N VAL A 502 -15.53 9.77 -31.46
CA VAL A 502 -14.31 9.52 -32.23
C VAL A 502 -13.80 10.80 -32.88
N LEU A 503 -14.66 11.53 -33.58
CA LEU A 503 -14.26 12.75 -34.28
C LEU A 503 -13.80 13.87 -33.35
N LEU A 504 -14.34 13.97 -32.14
CA LEU A 504 -13.98 15.03 -31.19
C LEU A 504 -12.69 14.73 -30.42
N HIS A 505 -12.36 13.46 -30.23
CA HIS A 505 -11.22 13.02 -29.42
C HIS A 505 -10.05 12.44 -30.24
N HIS A 506 -10.04 12.63 -31.56
CA HIS A 506 -8.98 12.15 -32.43
C HIS A 506 -8.03 13.28 -32.86
N ASP A 507 -6.72 13.07 -32.71
CA ASP A 507 -5.70 14.11 -32.92
C ASP A 507 -5.71 14.71 -34.33
N VAL A 508 -5.96 13.87 -35.34
CA VAL A 508 -5.96 14.26 -36.76
C VAL A 508 -7.09 15.23 -37.10
N THR A 509 -8.17 15.25 -36.31
CA THR A 509 -9.29 16.16 -36.55
C THR A 509 -9.12 17.52 -35.87
N VAL A 510 -8.17 17.71 -34.95
CA VAL A 510 -8.04 18.93 -34.12
C VAL A 510 -7.97 20.22 -34.94
N THR A 511 -7.25 20.21 -36.06
CA THR A 511 -7.16 21.36 -36.98
C THR A 511 -8.49 21.65 -37.67
N LEU A 512 -9.18 20.60 -38.15
CA LEU A 512 -10.49 20.66 -38.78
C LEU A 512 -11.58 21.10 -37.79
N GLN A 513 -11.50 20.65 -36.54
CA GLN A 513 -12.37 21.08 -35.46
C GLN A 513 -12.25 22.59 -35.25
N SER A 514 -11.02 23.11 -35.17
CA SER A 514 -10.75 24.54 -34.98
C SER A 514 -11.25 25.39 -36.15
N GLU A 515 -11.07 24.91 -37.38
CA GLU A 515 -11.59 25.54 -38.59
C GLU A 515 -13.12 25.64 -38.57
N TYR A 516 -13.80 24.53 -38.30
CA TYR A 516 -15.26 24.51 -38.27
C TYR A 516 -15.83 25.37 -37.13
N LYS A 517 -15.20 25.35 -35.94
CA LYS A 517 -15.56 26.27 -34.85
C LYS A 517 -15.43 27.73 -35.29
N ASN A 518 -14.43 28.10 -36.07
CA ASN A 518 -14.28 29.46 -36.58
C ASN A 518 -15.37 29.82 -37.62
N ILE A 519 -15.73 28.89 -38.51
CA ILE A 519 -16.85 29.06 -39.44
C ILE A 519 -18.15 29.30 -38.67
N LEU A 520 -18.44 28.48 -37.65
CA LEU A 520 -19.62 28.64 -36.81
C LEU A 520 -19.63 29.96 -36.05
N ARG A 521 -18.48 30.38 -35.48
CA ARG A 521 -18.36 31.70 -34.84
C ARG A 521 -18.69 32.83 -35.81
N GLN A 522 -18.24 32.75 -37.06
CA GLN A 522 -18.53 33.76 -38.08
C GLN A 522 -20.01 33.76 -38.49
N GLN A 523 -20.61 32.60 -38.72
CA GLN A 523 -22.02 32.47 -39.09
C GLN A 523 -22.97 32.91 -37.97
N MET A 524 -22.60 32.64 -36.70
CA MET A 524 -23.44 32.90 -35.53
C MET A 524 -23.23 34.30 -34.94
N ARG A 525 -22.21 35.06 -35.39
CA ARG A 525 -21.98 36.47 -34.97
C ARG A 525 -23.20 37.36 -35.22
N ALA A 526 -23.93 37.13 -36.30
CA ALA A 526 -25.15 37.88 -36.63
C ALA A 526 -26.32 37.63 -35.65
N ARG A 527 -26.27 36.54 -34.87
CA ARG A 527 -27.36 36.10 -33.98
C ARG A 527 -27.13 36.39 -32.48
N ARG A 528 -26.03 37.08 -32.12
CA ARG A 528 -25.59 37.29 -30.71
C ARG A 528 -25.49 35.98 -29.90
N SER A 529 -25.15 34.87 -30.55
CA SER A 529 -25.00 33.57 -29.91
C SER A 529 -23.82 33.54 -28.94
N THR A 530 -23.98 32.84 -27.82
CA THR A 530 -22.92 32.67 -26.82
C THR A 530 -21.86 31.66 -27.29
N ALA A 531 -20.69 31.64 -26.63
CA ALA A 531 -19.68 30.62 -26.90
C ALA A 531 -20.22 29.19 -26.69
N ARG A 532 -21.11 29.02 -25.71
CA ARG A 532 -21.81 27.75 -25.43
C ARG A 532 -22.72 27.32 -26.58
N ASP A 533 -23.42 28.25 -27.21
CA ASP A 533 -24.28 27.95 -28.36
C ASP A 533 -23.46 27.50 -29.57
N VAL A 534 -22.29 28.11 -29.78
CA VAL A 534 -21.34 27.71 -30.82
C VAL A 534 -20.81 26.30 -30.56
N ASP A 535 -20.37 25.99 -29.34
CA ASP A 535 -19.89 24.64 -29.00
C ASP A 535 -21.00 23.60 -29.09
N MET A 536 -22.23 23.91 -28.65
CA MET A 536 -23.37 23.00 -28.78
C MET A 536 -23.71 22.70 -30.25
N GLN A 537 -23.69 23.74 -31.11
CA GLN A 537 -23.90 23.56 -32.54
C GLN A 537 -22.76 22.78 -33.20
N PHE A 538 -21.51 23.07 -32.80
CA PHE A 538 -20.32 22.36 -33.25
C PHE A 538 -20.42 20.86 -32.94
N THR A 539 -20.65 20.50 -31.68
CA THR A 539 -20.81 19.11 -31.23
C THR A 539 -21.92 18.40 -32.03
N LYS A 540 -23.02 19.09 -32.33
CA LYS A 540 -24.12 18.52 -33.11
C LYS A 540 -23.79 18.29 -34.58
N THR A 541 -23.04 19.18 -35.23
CA THR A 541 -22.97 19.25 -36.70
C THR A 541 -21.59 18.99 -37.30
N PHE A 542 -20.55 18.83 -36.49
CA PHE A 542 -19.18 18.64 -37.00
C PHE A 542 -19.04 17.42 -37.92
N HIS A 543 -19.69 16.30 -37.57
CA HIS A 543 -19.65 15.07 -38.36
C HIS A 543 -20.28 15.25 -39.76
N GLU A 544 -21.40 15.98 -39.86
CA GLU A 544 -22.07 16.30 -41.14
C GLU A 544 -21.18 17.21 -42.00
N TRP A 545 -20.63 18.27 -41.40
CA TRP A 545 -19.73 19.18 -42.09
C TRP A 545 -18.48 18.45 -42.63
N LEU A 546 -17.88 17.57 -41.83
CA LEU A 546 -16.70 16.81 -42.25
C LEU A 546 -17.01 15.91 -43.45
N ALA A 547 -18.14 15.19 -43.42
CA ALA A 547 -18.58 14.36 -44.54
C ALA A 547 -18.84 15.19 -45.82
N GLU A 548 -19.46 16.36 -45.68
CA GLU A 548 -19.71 17.29 -46.79
C GLU A 548 -18.40 17.82 -47.39
N VAL A 549 -17.45 18.22 -46.56
CA VAL A 549 -16.16 18.76 -46.99
C VAL A 549 -15.32 17.71 -47.70
N VAL A 550 -15.31 16.47 -47.21
CA VAL A 550 -14.59 15.35 -47.85
C VAL A 550 -15.26 14.95 -49.18
N SER A 551 -16.59 14.89 -49.23
CA SER A 551 -17.32 14.55 -50.47
C SER A 551 -17.15 15.58 -51.58
N ARG A 552 -16.92 16.85 -51.22
CA ARG A 552 -16.57 17.94 -52.15
C ARG A 552 -15.13 17.89 -52.68
N GLY A 553 -14.37 16.85 -52.37
CA GLY A 553 -13.03 16.63 -52.91
C GLY A 553 -11.92 17.38 -52.20
N ARG A 554 -12.10 17.79 -50.93
CA ARG A 554 -11.01 18.39 -50.15
C ARG A 554 -9.83 17.42 -50.06
N ASN A 555 -8.62 17.94 -50.27
CA ASN A 555 -7.40 17.15 -50.08
C ASN A 555 -7.17 16.95 -48.58
N VAL A 556 -7.40 15.73 -48.10
CA VAL A 556 -7.23 15.29 -46.71
C VAL A 556 -6.49 13.96 -46.69
N THR A 557 -5.94 13.58 -45.53
CA THR A 557 -5.32 12.27 -45.34
C THR A 557 -6.35 11.14 -45.49
N GLU A 558 -5.89 9.93 -45.81
CA GLU A 558 -6.76 8.76 -45.95
C GLU A 558 -7.53 8.45 -44.65
N GLU A 559 -6.87 8.62 -43.51
CA GLU A 559 -7.48 8.51 -42.18
C GLU A 559 -8.67 9.45 -41.98
N VAL A 560 -8.55 10.73 -42.39
CA VAL A 560 -9.68 11.68 -42.33
C VAL A 560 -10.81 11.26 -43.27
N ARG A 561 -10.51 10.64 -44.41
CA ARG A 561 -11.56 10.12 -45.31
C ARG A 561 -12.33 8.98 -44.64
N PHE A 562 -11.67 8.05 -43.96
CA PHE A 562 -12.34 6.99 -43.20
C PHE A 562 -13.15 7.55 -42.03
N LEU A 563 -12.58 8.48 -41.27
CA LEU A 563 -13.29 9.15 -40.17
C LEU A 563 -14.54 9.89 -40.65
N ALA A 564 -14.53 10.48 -41.83
CA ALA A 564 -15.69 11.16 -42.40
C ALA A 564 -16.84 10.21 -42.77
N GLN A 565 -16.55 8.93 -43.08
CA GLN A 565 -17.56 7.93 -43.44
C GLN A 565 -18.33 7.40 -42.22
N GLY A 566 -17.73 7.48 -41.03
CA GLY A 566 -18.34 7.01 -39.78
C GLY A 566 -18.16 5.51 -39.52
N PRO A 567 -18.55 5.04 -38.33
CA PRO A 567 -18.32 3.67 -37.88
C PRO A 567 -19.27 2.68 -38.56
N ASN A 568 -18.86 1.40 -38.59
CA ASN A 568 -19.72 0.32 -39.06
C ASN A 568 -20.94 0.17 -38.14
N ARG A 569 -22.12 0.00 -38.75
CA ARG A 569 -23.38 -0.21 -38.04
C ARG A 569 -23.47 -1.58 -37.36
N ILE A 570 -22.74 -2.57 -37.86
CA ILE A 570 -22.60 -3.88 -37.25
C ILE A 570 -21.35 -3.89 -36.38
N VAL A 571 -21.51 -4.11 -35.08
CA VAL A 571 -20.44 -4.04 -34.07
C VAL A 571 -20.31 -5.33 -33.26
N LYS A 572 -19.10 -5.56 -32.73
CA LYS A 572 -18.83 -6.64 -31.78
C LYS A 572 -18.99 -6.15 -30.36
N ARG A 573 -19.65 -6.98 -29.55
CA ARG A 573 -20.10 -6.63 -28.20
C ARG A 573 -19.57 -7.61 -27.17
N TYR A 574 -18.84 -7.10 -26.18
CA TYR A 574 -18.17 -7.94 -25.19
C TYR A 574 -18.71 -7.72 -23.77
N LYS A 575 -19.03 -8.81 -23.07
CA LYS A 575 -19.41 -8.77 -21.64
C LYS A 575 -18.21 -8.63 -20.70
N GLY A 576 -17.00 -8.79 -21.21
CA GLY A 576 -15.77 -8.66 -20.45
C GLY A 576 -14.56 -8.63 -21.34
N TYR A 577 -13.64 -7.71 -21.03
CA TYR A 577 -12.52 -7.35 -21.89
C TYR A 577 -11.31 -7.02 -21.03
N ILE A 578 -10.11 -7.36 -21.50
CA ILE A 578 -8.85 -7.06 -20.82
C ILE A 578 -8.08 -6.08 -21.69
N ILE A 579 -7.73 -4.92 -21.12
CA ILE A 579 -6.95 -3.90 -21.82
C ILE A 579 -6.11 -3.11 -20.81
N ASN A 580 -4.90 -2.70 -21.20
CA ASN A 580 -4.00 -1.88 -20.38
C ASN A 580 -3.71 -2.48 -18.99
N GLY A 581 -3.64 -3.81 -18.89
CA GLY A 581 -3.44 -4.53 -17.62
C GLY A 581 -4.69 -4.60 -16.72
N PHE A 582 -5.83 -4.08 -17.17
CA PHE A 582 -7.09 -4.07 -16.43
C PHE A 582 -8.10 -5.03 -17.02
N ARG A 583 -8.88 -5.66 -16.13
CA ARG A 583 -10.01 -6.49 -16.49
C ARG A 583 -11.29 -5.69 -16.34
N PHE A 584 -12.02 -5.48 -17.43
CA PHE A 584 -13.33 -4.85 -17.40
C PHE A 584 -14.44 -5.88 -17.54
N HIS A 585 -15.55 -5.65 -16.84
CA HIS A 585 -16.79 -6.41 -16.97
C HIS A 585 -17.97 -5.45 -17.06
N THR A 586 -19.00 -5.84 -17.80
CA THR A 586 -20.29 -5.13 -17.74
C THR A 586 -20.93 -5.30 -16.36
N LYS A 587 -21.76 -4.33 -15.94
CA LYS A 587 -22.48 -4.40 -14.65
C LYS A 587 -23.32 -5.68 -14.51
N SER A 588 -23.96 -6.11 -15.60
CA SER A 588 -24.77 -7.33 -15.64
C SER A 588 -23.94 -8.59 -15.31
N ARG A 589 -22.71 -8.68 -15.84
CA ARG A 589 -21.77 -9.76 -15.55
C ARG A 589 -21.19 -9.68 -14.13
N GLU A 590 -21.00 -8.47 -13.61
CA GLU A 590 -20.48 -8.23 -12.27
C GLU A 590 -21.47 -8.59 -11.16
N ARG A 591 -22.78 -8.45 -11.39
CA ARG A 591 -23.85 -8.54 -10.37
C ARG A 591 -23.70 -9.71 -9.38
N LEU A 592 -23.39 -10.91 -9.88
CA LEU A 592 -23.26 -12.13 -9.08
C LEU A 592 -21.83 -12.41 -8.57
N ARG A 593 -20.87 -11.54 -8.90
CA ARG A 593 -19.45 -11.70 -8.53
C ARG A 593 -19.13 -10.97 -7.22
N ARG A 594 -18.05 -11.44 -6.60
CA ARG A 594 -17.46 -10.82 -5.39
C ARG A 594 -16.47 -9.71 -5.72
N THR A 595 -16.09 -9.56 -6.98
CA THR A 595 -15.19 -8.52 -7.48
C THR A 595 -15.99 -7.44 -8.21
N GLN A 596 -15.43 -6.23 -8.28
CA GLN A 596 -15.99 -5.11 -9.05
C GLN A 596 -15.02 -4.64 -10.12
N ASN A 597 -15.41 -4.82 -11.38
CA ASN A 597 -14.58 -4.60 -12.57
C ASN A 597 -15.32 -3.74 -13.62
N SER A 598 -16.46 -3.16 -13.26
CA SER A 598 -17.29 -2.32 -14.15
C SER A 598 -17.05 -0.82 -14.03
N GLY A 599 -16.27 -0.39 -13.04
CA GLY A 599 -15.99 1.03 -12.82
C GLY A 599 -14.93 1.55 -13.78
N CYS A 600 -15.27 2.64 -14.46
CA CYS A 600 -14.43 3.35 -15.41
C CYS A 600 -14.41 4.84 -15.05
N VAL A 601 -13.27 5.49 -15.28
CA VAL A 601 -13.14 6.95 -15.21
C VAL A 601 -12.36 7.46 -16.40
N VAL A 602 -12.79 8.60 -16.93
CA VAL A 602 -12.09 9.37 -17.95
C VAL A 602 -11.86 10.79 -17.45
N THR A 603 -10.66 11.30 -17.72
CA THR A 603 -10.31 12.71 -17.53
C THR A 603 -10.82 13.52 -18.72
N SER A 604 -11.60 14.57 -18.45
CA SER A 604 -12.09 15.49 -19.48
C SER A 604 -11.60 16.91 -19.20
N SER A 605 -11.40 17.70 -20.27
CA SER A 605 -11.08 19.14 -20.19
C SER A 605 -12.28 20.02 -20.52
N THR A 606 -13.39 19.42 -21.01
CA THR A 606 -14.53 20.11 -21.61
C THR A 606 -15.83 19.97 -20.82
N ALA A 607 -15.83 19.19 -19.74
CA ALA A 607 -17.02 19.03 -18.91
C ALA A 607 -17.13 20.20 -17.93
N ASP A 608 -17.89 21.22 -18.33
CA ASP A 608 -18.32 22.30 -17.46
C ASP A 608 -19.27 21.74 -16.37
N VAL A 609 -18.69 21.19 -15.30
CA VAL A 609 -19.41 20.69 -14.10
C VAL A 609 -19.63 21.83 -13.09
N THR A 610 -19.85 23.06 -13.56
CA THR A 610 -20.29 24.18 -12.70
C THR A 610 -21.60 23.89 -11.97
N ASN A 611 -22.32 22.83 -12.33
CA ASN A 611 -23.36 22.23 -11.50
C ASN A 611 -22.81 20.99 -10.78
N SER A 612 -22.71 21.07 -9.46
CA SER A 612 -22.42 20.01 -8.46
C SER A 612 -23.43 18.83 -8.45
N ARG A 613 -24.05 18.51 -9.59
CA ARG A 613 -25.04 17.45 -9.76
C ARG A 613 -24.32 16.12 -9.94
N GLY A 614 -24.17 15.40 -8.84
CA GLY A 614 -23.80 13.98 -8.85
C GLY A 614 -22.33 13.67 -8.55
N ILE A 615 -21.48 14.69 -8.36
CA ILE A 615 -20.10 14.52 -7.89
C ILE A 615 -19.85 15.53 -6.76
N LYS A 616 -19.15 15.10 -5.72
CA LYS A 616 -18.68 15.99 -4.64
C LYS A 616 -17.42 15.43 -3.98
N LYS A 617 -16.62 16.29 -3.36
CA LYS A 617 -15.64 15.84 -2.36
C LYS A 617 -16.27 15.88 -0.98
N ASP A 618 -16.06 14.84 -0.19
CA ASP A 618 -16.54 14.83 1.19
C ASP A 618 -15.60 15.62 2.13
N LYS A 619 -15.99 15.74 3.40
CA LYS A 619 -15.22 16.46 4.43
C LYS A 619 -13.84 15.86 4.74
N TYR A 620 -13.54 14.68 4.22
CA TYR A 620 -12.26 13.99 4.36
C TYR A 620 -11.48 13.94 3.03
N GLY A 621 -11.97 14.60 1.98
CA GLY A 621 -11.35 14.71 0.67
C GLY A 621 -11.68 13.57 -0.30
N PHE A 622 -12.53 12.59 0.08
CA PHE A 622 -12.90 11.51 -0.83
C PHE A 622 -13.83 12.01 -1.93
N THR A 623 -13.49 11.69 -3.18
CA THR A 623 -14.39 11.88 -4.31
C THR A 623 -15.58 10.93 -4.20
N MET A 624 -16.78 11.50 -4.18
CA MET A 624 -18.05 10.79 -4.11
C MET A 624 -18.87 11.05 -5.36
N VAL A 625 -19.54 10.01 -5.84
CA VAL A 625 -20.41 10.05 -7.03
C VAL A 625 -21.80 9.54 -6.70
N ASN A 626 -22.82 10.07 -7.39
CA ASN A 626 -24.21 9.67 -7.25
C ASN A 626 -24.79 9.26 -8.62
N PHE A 627 -24.98 7.95 -8.80
CA PHE A 627 -25.44 7.38 -10.08
C PHE A 627 -26.91 7.69 -10.41
N SER A 628 -27.67 8.33 -9.53
CA SER A 628 -29.02 8.83 -9.84
C SER A 628 -29.01 10.22 -10.47
N ARG A 629 -27.84 10.84 -10.63
CA ARG A 629 -27.66 12.21 -11.16
C ARG A 629 -26.61 12.19 -12.29
N LEU A 630 -26.86 11.42 -13.33
CA LEU A 630 -25.95 11.28 -14.47
C LEU A 630 -26.00 12.54 -15.36
N ILE A 631 -24.84 12.93 -15.88
CA ILE A 631 -24.71 14.05 -16.84
C ILE A 631 -25.15 13.59 -18.23
N HIS A 632 -24.73 12.39 -18.62
CA HIS A 632 -25.13 11.72 -19.86
C HIS A 632 -25.87 10.43 -19.51
N THR A 633 -27.02 10.22 -20.14
CA THR A 633 -27.87 9.04 -19.92
C THR A 633 -27.84 8.09 -21.12
N GLY A 634 -27.21 8.52 -22.22
CA GLY A 634 -27.33 7.91 -23.54
C GLY A 634 -28.70 8.15 -24.19
N ALA A 635 -29.66 8.78 -23.50
CA ALA A 635 -31.01 8.99 -24.02
C ALA A 635 -31.04 10.05 -25.12
N ASN A 636 -30.26 11.13 -24.97
CA ASN A 636 -30.21 12.22 -25.94
C ASN A 636 -29.10 12.00 -26.95
N VAL A 637 -29.33 12.40 -28.21
CA VAL A 637 -28.28 12.34 -29.26
C VAL A 637 -27.04 13.16 -28.87
N ILE A 638 -27.20 14.24 -28.10
CA ILE A 638 -26.09 15.08 -27.62
C ILE A 638 -25.29 14.45 -26.48
N ASP A 639 -25.79 13.38 -25.86
CA ASP A 639 -25.06 12.66 -24.81
C ASP A 639 -23.78 12.05 -25.39
N GLU A 640 -22.74 11.93 -24.57
CA GLU A 640 -21.46 11.31 -24.96
C GLU A 640 -21.24 10.00 -24.19
N PRO A 641 -21.92 8.91 -24.59
CA PRO A 641 -21.86 7.63 -23.91
C PRO A 641 -20.78 6.67 -24.45
N TYR A 642 -19.72 7.21 -25.00
CA TYR A 642 -18.63 6.42 -25.55
C TYR A 642 -17.32 7.03 -25.09
N VAL A 643 -16.31 6.19 -24.89
CA VAL A 643 -14.97 6.59 -24.48
C VAL A 643 -13.96 5.71 -25.18
N PHE A 644 -12.77 6.23 -25.47
CA PHE A 644 -11.71 5.36 -25.96
C PHE A 644 -11.19 4.50 -24.83
N SER A 645 -10.91 3.24 -25.13
CA SER A 645 -10.34 2.31 -24.16
C SER A 645 -8.97 2.75 -23.64
N SER A 646 -8.21 3.52 -24.42
CA SER A 646 -6.96 4.17 -24.01
C SER A 646 -7.15 5.30 -22.99
N GLN A 647 -8.31 5.95 -22.97
CA GLN A 647 -8.63 7.05 -22.04
C GLN A 647 -9.18 6.54 -20.70
N VAL A 648 -9.61 5.28 -20.64
CA VAL A 648 -10.26 4.71 -19.46
C VAL A 648 -9.25 4.24 -18.43
N LYS A 649 -9.37 4.76 -17.21
CA LYS A 649 -8.74 4.18 -16.01
C LYS A 649 -9.78 3.36 -15.24
N GLN A 650 -9.37 2.25 -14.64
CA GLN A 650 -10.28 1.42 -13.84
C GLN A 650 -10.47 2.01 -12.43
N VAL A 651 -11.71 2.07 -11.98
CA VAL A 651 -12.08 2.44 -10.61
C VAL A 651 -12.98 1.37 -9.98
N PHE A 652 -13.10 1.41 -8.67
CA PHE A 652 -14.16 0.72 -7.94
C PHE A 652 -14.80 1.67 -6.93
N TYR A 653 -15.95 1.26 -6.43
CA TYR A 653 -16.89 2.08 -5.70
C TYR A 653 -17.23 1.43 -4.36
N SER A 654 -17.21 2.24 -3.30
CA SER A 654 -17.72 1.85 -1.99
C SER A 654 -18.99 2.64 -1.68
N LYS A 655 -20.11 1.94 -1.49
CA LYS A 655 -21.39 2.56 -1.15
C LYS A 655 -21.29 3.33 0.18
N ASP A 656 -21.81 4.55 0.20
CA ASP A 656 -22.02 5.32 1.43
C ASP A 656 -23.26 4.78 2.17
N LEU A 657 -23.11 4.48 3.46
CA LEU A 657 -24.21 3.96 4.28
C LEU A 657 -25.04 5.06 4.94
N THR A 658 -24.56 6.30 4.95
CA THR A 658 -25.24 7.48 5.52
C THR A 658 -25.99 8.29 4.47
N GLU A 659 -25.44 8.41 3.26
CA GLU A 659 -26.03 9.16 2.17
C GLU A 659 -26.49 8.22 1.04
N SER A 660 -27.79 7.98 0.96
CA SER A 660 -28.35 7.09 -0.06
C SER A 660 -28.04 7.58 -1.48
N GLY A 661 -27.63 6.65 -2.34
CA GLY A 661 -27.27 6.92 -3.73
C GLY A 661 -25.83 7.39 -3.95
N TRP A 662 -25.07 7.68 -2.89
CA TRP A 662 -23.67 8.12 -3.00
C TRP A 662 -22.67 6.98 -2.82
N TYR A 663 -21.55 7.08 -3.55
CA TYR A 663 -20.48 6.08 -3.58
C TYR A 663 -19.12 6.78 -3.56
N VAL A 664 -18.19 6.30 -2.76
CA VAL A 664 -16.79 6.71 -2.79
C VAL A 664 -16.12 6.07 -3.99
N VAL A 665 -15.35 6.84 -4.75
CA VAL A 665 -14.55 6.35 -5.89
C VAL A 665 -13.13 6.04 -5.44
N ILE A 666 -12.61 4.88 -5.86
CA ILE A 666 -11.25 4.46 -5.60
C ILE A 666 -10.59 4.08 -6.92
N ARG A 667 -9.47 4.73 -7.25
CA ARG A 667 -8.66 4.42 -8.43
C ARG A 667 -7.95 3.09 -8.25
N ASN A 668 -8.01 2.24 -9.27
CA ASN A 668 -7.21 1.03 -9.36
C ASN A 668 -5.92 1.31 -10.13
N HIS A 669 -4.80 0.76 -9.67
CA HIS A 669 -3.53 0.82 -10.38
C HIS A 669 -3.19 -0.58 -10.92
N ALA A 670 -2.81 -0.65 -12.20
CA ALA A 670 -2.42 -1.92 -12.81
C ALA A 670 -1.22 -2.52 -12.06
N ARG A 671 -1.30 -3.81 -11.74
CA ARG A 671 -0.25 -4.50 -10.96
C ARG A 671 1.09 -4.51 -11.68
N GLU A 672 1.09 -4.63 -13.00
CA GLU A 672 2.27 -5.03 -13.78
C GLU A 672 2.75 -3.97 -14.78
N VAL A 673 2.00 -2.88 -14.95
CA VAL A 673 2.42 -1.76 -15.81
C VAL A 673 3.26 -0.79 -14.95
N TYR A 674 4.46 -0.46 -15.45
CA TYR A 674 5.18 0.72 -15.00
C TYR A 674 4.49 1.92 -15.65
N ASP A 675 3.79 2.70 -14.84
CA ASP A 675 3.26 3.97 -15.29
C ASP A 675 4.47 4.90 -15.49
N MET A 676 4.96 4.99 -16.73
CA MET A 676 6.13 5.78 -17.12
C MET A 676 5.75 7.26 -17.36
N GLY A 677 4.80 7.77 -16.58
CA GLY A 677 4.40 9.17 -16.56
C GLY A 677 3.34 9.51 -17.59
N ASP A 678 2.13 9.80 -17.10
CA ASP A 678 1.56 11.13 -17.32
C ASP A 678 1.38 11.78 -15.94
N GLU A 679 1.78 13.04 -15.85
CA GLU A 679 1.82 13.84 -14.64
C GLU A 679 0.45 13.90 -13.95
N SER A 680 0.27 13.12 -12.88
CA SER A 680 -0.31 13.53 -11.60
C SER A 680 -0.37 12.28 -10.71
N THR A 681 0.66 12.07 -9.88
CA THR A 681 0.43 11.31 -8.65
C THR A 681 -0.51 12.16 -7.80
N GLU A 682 -1.82 12.06 -8.05
CA GLU A 682 -2.82 12.41 -7.05
C GLU A 682 -2.56 11.49 -5.86
N SER A 683 -1.73 11.98 -4.94
CA SER A 683 -1.72 11.51 -3.56
C SER A 683 -3.17 11.43 -3.10
N GLY A 684 -3.55 10.31 -2.48
CA GLY A 684 -4.88 10.14 -1.89
C GLY A 684 -5.27 11.36 -1.04
N PRO A 685 -6.56 11.52 -0.70
CA PRO A 685 -7.14 12.79 -0.26
C PRO A 685 -6.18 13.59 0.62
N ARG A 686 -5.60 14.67 0.06
CA ARG A 686 -4.87 15.66 0.84
C ARG A 686 -5.87 16.28 1.78
N THR A 687 -5.85 15.79 3.00
CA THR A 687 -6.52 16.44 4.10
C THR A 687 -5.53 17.50 4.54
N ASP A 688 -5.72 18.74 4.07
CA ASP A 688 -5.04 19.93 4.61
C ASP A 688 -5.54 20.14 6.05
N CYS A 689 -5.10 19.24 6.94
CA CYS A 689 -5.45 19.20 8.35
C CYS A 689 -4.36 19.82 9.21
N PHE A 690 -3.25 20.26 8.60
CA PHE A 690 -2.09 20.77 9.31
C PHE A 690 -1.65 22.08 8.66
N PRO A 691 -1.60 23.19 9.43
CA PRO A 691 -1.02 24.42 8.93
C PRO A 691 0.48 24.18 8.64
N THR A 692 0.89 24.39 7.40
CA THR A 692 2.30 24.56 7.03
C THR A 692 2.76 25.90 7.58
N SER A 693 3.62 25.89 8.59
CA SER A 693 4.38 27.08 9.00
C SER A 693 5.49 27.32 7.98
N SER A 694 5.13 27.93 6.87
CA SER A 694 5.99 28.75 5.99
C SER A 694 5.08 29.32 4.90
N GLU A 695 4.97 30.65 4.88
CA GLU A 695 4.36 31.38 3.78
C GLU A 695 5.14 31.06 2.49
N GLY A 696 4.41 30.55 1.50
CA GLY A 696 4.92 30.15 0.20
C GLY A 696 3.74 29.67 -0.63
N ILE A 697 3.02 30.63 -1.21
CA ILE A 697 1.90 30.39 -2.11
C ILE A 697 2.37 29.50 -3.26
N LEU A 698 1.90 28.25 -3.28
CA LEU A 698 1.82 27.44 -4.51
C LEU A 698 0.34 27.19 -4.76
N SER A 699 -0.25 28.05 -5.57
CA SER A 699 -1.52 27.79 -6.24
C SER A 699 -1.30 26.64 -7.24
N SER A 700 -1.71 25.43 -6.89
CA SER A 700 -1.98 24.40 -7.89
C SER A 700 -3.48 24.42 -8.19
N ASN A 701 -3.86 25.26 -9.15
CA ASN A 701 -5.14 25.14 -9.84
C ASN A 701 -5.03 23.92 -10.77
N ASP A 702 -5.40 22.74 -10.29
CA ASP A 702 -5.63 21.58 -11.14
C ASP A 702 -7.05 21.06 -10.88
N ASP A 703 -8.00 21.61 -11.63
CA ASP A 703 -9.37 21.12 -11.75
C ASP A 703 -9.35 19.84 -12.62
N GLU A 704 -8.98 18.69 -12.05
CA GLU A 704 -9.22 17.40 -12.69
C GLU A 704 -10.75 17.14 -12.77
N GLN A 705 -11.30 17.19 -13.99
CA GLN A 705 -12.72 16.96 -14.25
C GLN A 705 -12.99 15.47 -14.50
N TRP A 706 -14.06 14.97 -13.89
CA TRP A 706 -14.45 13.57 -13.90
C TRP A 706 -15.68 13.40 -14.79
N VAL A 707 -15.55 12.70 -15.92
CA VAL A 707 -16.70 12.33 -16.76
C VAL A 707 -16.96 10.83 -16.61
N HIS A 708 -18.21 10.50 -16.27
CA HIS A 708 -18.69 9.16 -15.96
C HIS A 708 -19.22 8.48 -17.21
N GLU A 709 -18.85 7.21 -17.37
CA GLU A 709 -19.77 6.15 -17.77
C GLU A 709 -19.34 4.81 -17.18
N ASP A 710 -20.25 4.15 -16.45
CA ASP A 710 -20.07 2.73 -16.20
C ASP A 710 -20.43 1.98 -17.48
N ALA A 711 -19.70 0.90 -17.82
CA ALA A 711 -20.07 0.00 -18.91
C ALA A 711 -21.40 -0.70 -18.56
N ASN A 712 -22.51 0.01 -18.78
CA ASN A 712 -23.84 -0.39 -18.34
C ASN A 712 -24.25 -1.66 -19.07
N GLU A 713 -23.93 -1.78 -20.36
CA GLU A 713 -24.27 -2.98 -21.11
C GLU A 713 -23.16 -3.55 -21.99
N ASP A 714 -22.22 -2.76 -22.55
CA ASP A 714 -21.39 -3.26 -23.65
C ASP A 714 -19.99 -2.63 -23.75
N VAL A 715 -18.98 -3.43 -24.11
CA VAL A 715 -17.69 -2.97 -24.66
C VAL A 715 -17.76 -3.18 -26.16
N TYR A 716 -17.57 -2.13 -26.95
CA TYR A 716 -17.60 -2.18 -28.40
C TYR A 716 -16.16 -2.16 -28.93
N ALA A 717 -15.82 -3.13 -29.78
CA ALA A 717 -14.65 -3.04 -30.66
C ALA A 717 -15.18 -2.98 -32.10
N ALA A 718 -14.79 -1.94 -32.83
CA ALA A 718 -14.99 -1.86 -34.28
C ALA A 718 -13.90 -2.70 -34.96
#